data_AF-A0A2T2WYQ2-F1
#
_entry.id   AF-A0A2T2WYQ2-F1
#
_cell.length_a   1.000
_cell.length_b   1.000
_cell.length_c   1.000
_cell.angle_alpha   90.00
_cell.angle_beta   90.00
_cell.angle_gamma   90.00
#
_symmetry.space_group_name_H-M   'P 1'
#
loop_
_entity.id
_entity.type
_entity.pdbx_description
1 polymer ?
#
loop_
_entity_poly.entity_id
_entity_poly.type
_entity_poly.pdbx_seq_one_letter_code
_entity_poly.pdbx_strand_id
1 'polypeptide(L)'
;MMNKVSKTVRIEDVARVAGVSPTTVSYVINNRGNVSERTRERVLQVIKELNYHPSMAGRGLASKTARAIGILVPRINSLSDPFFAMLSSGFMLGAQRHDYQVVLLPSETTTNDMVNSIQRKRIDGILLLEVEEDDVRVKQLYQYGVPLLLFGRSELPVAWLDVDNMQGGMMATRHLLELGHRRIAHIAAPQKYLYGRLRCKGYQETLQQFDPSLSAIVREGDLTMDAGYRLTRELLVKNPRPTAIFAASDLMAIGAIRAATDIGLQVPRDLSVVGFDDSPLAHEFIPALTTIAQQPQHLGEMLAERLISLLEGEMARPELFLPQLIVRQSSAVNPTGPLYQRSSEKITLKTGPSFSLWSDEGFIERRSGNQGIYAADTHWLSHYMIYINGIAPKPVAVDVQQDQFVMRYVVALKNGSLAIQRTLRFFAQSLVDQWKWKRWGNCEDGWMFELEHAVDFRDIFEMRGFPVESPGLIYSDLTGNSGERHQYRGRDDRIRMFSLSVSPDPITSEIGSKQWIIDSHESEGNFEIRMKWELPPTLHSSIRRESNQWPKVIVENEEWQHVLNQAQDDVEMLQTDFGQGPVLVAGLPWFGTLFGRDAILSAYQLLLFRPDLAESTLATMAHFQGQIIDPERSEMPGKMVHEVRYGELANLGHVPFGRYYGSVDVTPLFILLLYETWKRTGNSALLDRFLSVARDAMDWLRQGIDEANHGLLMFHSSNQAGLSVQSWKDSADSMVYSDGTLAQSPLAVAEVQGYVFQALNAMAELEEASGDVQAATHYREMAERVRAKFHEHFWLPELQYYAMAIDRDGNPLDVISSDPGQCLWTGIITKPFQKAVIDRLISQDLFSGWGIRTLSARERAYDPYSYHRGSVWPHDTSIIVAGMCRSGYIHEAAMIANALVSAGNFFPKRRMPELFSGVSREGDNDRPMPYPLACAPQAWAAGSVWLMLQSLLKIDINTPTRTLMVGTSPTELGRVTIHGLKVADGEFALDIDTDQVRILMSPNNWTVVLAQ
;
A
#
# COMPACT_ATOMS: atom_id res chain seq x y z
N MET A 1 17.19 -0.15 -70.59
CA MET A 1 17.86 1.15 -70.65
C MET A 1 18.90 1.23 -69.54
N MET A 2 20.16 1.44 -69.94
CA MET A 2 21.34 1.93 -69.22
C MET A 2 21.51 1.64 -67.70
N ASN A 3 22.49 0.78 -67.42
CA ASN A 3 23.28 0.74 -66.18
C ASN A 3 23.84 2.13 -65.83
N LYS A 4 23.53 2.63 -64.63
CA LYS A 4 24.42 3.55 -63.89
C LYS A 4 24.75 2.89 -62.56
N VAL A 5 25.91 2.25 -62.50
CA VAL A 5 26.55 1.87 -61.24
C VAL A 5 26.85 3.17 -60.49
N SER A 6 26.16 3.41 -59.38
CA SER A 6 26.51 4.48 -58.44
C SER A 6 27.92 4.17 -57.90
N LYS A 7 28.91 4.97 -58.30
CA LYS A 7 30.29 4.80 -57.88
C LYS A 7 30.38 5.23 -56.41
N THR A 8 30.58 4.29 -55.49
CA THR A 8 30.71 4.58 -54.06
C THR A 8 31.90 5.53 -53.84
N VAL A 9 31.62 6.71 -53.29
CA VAL A 9 32.64 7.73 -52.99
C VAL A 9 33.59 7.18 -51.93
N ARG A 10 34.91 7.26 -52.17
CA ARG A 10 35.93 6.83 -51.21
C ARG A 10 36.60 8.03 -50.54
N ILE A 11 37.32 7.80 -49.44
CA ILE A 11 38.03 8.88 -48.71
C ILE A 11 39.04 9.61 -49.61
N GLU A 12 39.63 8.91 -50.60
CA GLU A 12 40.53 9.50 -51.59
C GLU A 12 39.82 10.47 -52.54
N ASP A 13 38.53 10.26 -52.80
CA ASP A 13 37.73 11.18 -53.62
C ASP A 13 37.44 12.49 -52.86
N VAL A 14 37.11 12.37 -51.57
CA VAL A 14 36.93 13.54 -50.68
C VAL A 14 38.24 14.33 -50.58
N ALA A 15 39.37 13.64 -50.40
CA ALA A 15 40.69 14.25 -50.31
C ALA A 15 41.07 15.00 -51.59
N ARG A 16 40.81 14.39 -52.76
CA ARG A 16 41.07 14.98 -54.07
C ARG A 16 40.23 16.23 -54.32
N VAL A 17 38.93 16.21 -53.98
CA VAL A 17 38.05 17.38 -54.18
C VAL A 17 38.35 18.50 -53.17
N ALA A 18 38.67 18.15 -51.92
CA ALA A 18 39.06 19.13 -50.90
C ALA A 18 40.49 19.66 -51.07
N GLY A 19 41.30 19.08 -51.97
CA GLY A 19 42.67 19.48 -52.24
C GLY A 19 43.62 19.22 -51.08
N VAL A 20 43.42 18.13 -50.34
CA VAL A 20 44.21 17.73 -49.16
C VAL A 20 44.57 16.24 -49.24
N SER A 21 45.42 15.75 -48.33
CA SER A 21 45.73 14.31 -48.25
C SER A 21 44.55 13.52 -47.65
N PRO A 22 44.37 12.22 -48.00
CA PRO A 22 43.39 11.35 -47.34
C PRO A 22 43.57 11.29 -45.81
N THR A 23 44.81 11.40 -45.34
CA THR A 23 45.15 11.49 -43.92
C THR A 23 44.57 12.75 -43.28
N THR A 24 44.63 13.89 -43.97
CA THR A 24 44.02 15.15 -43.50
C THR A 24 42.49 15.05 -43.44
N VAL A 25 41.86 14.38 -44.41
CA VAL A 25 40.42 14.11 -44.37
C VAL A 25 40.05 13.21 -43.19
N SER A 26 40.84 12.16 -42.95
CA SER A 26 40.67 11.28 -41.79
C SER A 26 40.83 12.02 -40.46
N TYR A 27 41.79 12.95 -40.37
CA TYR A 27 42.01 13.82 -39.22
C TYR A 27 40.85 14.78 -38.95
N VAL A 28 40.24 15.34 -40.00
CA VAL A 28 39.03 16.16 -39.89
C VAL A 28 37.83 15.33 -39.43
N ILE A 29 37.61 14.15 -40.03
CA ILE A 29 36.48 13.25 -39.67
C ILE A 29 36.61 12.73 -38.23
N ASN A 30 37.83 12.39 -37.81
CA ASN A 30 38.08 11.79 -36.49
C ASN A 30 38.49 12.82 -35.43
N ASN A 31 38.44 14.11 -35.75
CA ASN A 31 38.84 15.23 -34.89
C ASN A 31 40.22 15.09 -34.24
N ARG A 32 41.24 14.69 -35.02
CA ARG A 32 42.63 14.47 -34.56
C ARG A 32 43.61 15.35 -35.33
N GLY A 33 44.66 15.83 -34.65
CA GLY A 33 45.76 16.61 -35.25
C GLY A 33 45.48 18.11 -35.44
N ASN A 34 46.53 18.90 -35.68
CA ASN A 34 46.45 20.35 -35.92
C ASN A 34 46.11 20.67 -37.38
N VAL A 35 44.82 20.59 -37.73
CA VAL A 35 44.29 21.04 -39.03
C VAL A 35 43.70 22.43 -38.86
N SER A 36 44.06 23.38 -39.73
CA SER A 36 43.52 24.75 -39.66
C SER A 36 42.01 24.76 -39.90
N GLU A 37 41.28 25.64 -39.21
CA GLU A 37 39.82 25.75 -39.30
C GLU A 37 39.33 25.92 -40.75
N ARG A 38 40.02 26.78 -41.52
CA ARG A 38 39.73 26.95 -42.96
C ARG A 38 39.84 25.65 -43.77
N THR A 39 40.75 24.76 -43.40
CA THR A 39 40.91 23.45 -44.07
C THR A 39 39.86 22.45 -43.61
N ARG A 40 39.51 22.48 -42.32
CA ARG A 40 38.47 21.65 -41.70
C ARG A 40 37.10 21.93 -42.31
N GLU A 41 36.70 23.20 -42.39
CA GLU A 41 35.44 23.63 -43.00
C GLU A 41 35.33 23.17 -44.45
N ARG A 42 36.41 23.36 -45.23
CA ARG A 42 36.48 22.93 -46.63
C ARG A 42 36.30 21.41 -46.79
N VAL A 43 36.92 20.62 -45.93
CA VAL A 43 36.78 19.14 -45.97
C VAL A 43 35.37 18.71 -45.59
N LEU A 44 34.77 19.30 -44.55
CA LEU A 44 33.41 18.99 -44.12
C LEU A 44 32.37 19.35 -45.20
N GLN A 45 32.57 20.46 -45.89
CA GLN A 45 31.72 20.86 -47.00
C GLN A 45 31.78 19.86 -48.16
N VAL A 46 32.98 19.40 -48.54
CA VAL A 46 33.17 18.39 -49.59
C VAL A 46 32.59 17.03 -49.19
N ILE A 47 32.67 16.62 -47.92
CA ILE A 47 32.03 15.39 -47.42
C ILE A 47 30.51 15.45 -47.63
N LYS A 48 29.91 16.60 -47.34
CA LYS A 48 28.47 16.84 -47.52
C LYS A 48 28.08 16.86 -48.99
N GLU A 49 28.87 17.52 -49.84
CA GLU A 49 28.63 17.59 -51.29
C GLU A 49 28.74 16.22 -51.99
N LEU A 50 29.68 15.38 -51.55
CA LEU A 50 29.88 14.04 -52.11
C LEU A 50 29.03 12.95 -51.43
N ASN A 51 28.22 13.31 -50.43
CA ASN A 51 27.45 12.38 -49.61
C ASN A 51 28.28 11.17 -49.11
N TYR A 52 29.49 11.46 -48.63
CA TYR A 52 30.44 10.45 -48.19
C TYR A 52 30.13 9.98 -46.76
N HIS A 53 29.89 8.68 -46.59
CA HIS A 53 29.74 8.03 -45.28
C HIS A 53 30.95 7.14 -44.97
N PRO A 54 31.63 7.32 -43.82
CA PRO A 54 32.75 6.45 -43.44
C PRO A 54 32.27 5.00 -43.24
N SER A 55 32.88 4.02 -43.93
CA SER A 55 32.49 2.61 -43.74
C SER A 55 32.94 2.08 -42.38
N MET A 56 32.03 1.43 -41.63
CA MET A 56 32.31 0.77 -40.34
C MET A 56 33.36 -0.35 -40.45
N ALA A 57 33.41 -1.05 -41.59
CA ALA A 57 34.40 -2.11 -41.86
C ALA A 57 35.85 -1.60 -41.83
N GLY A 58 36.09 -0.31 -42.13
CA GLY A 58 37.42 0.30 -42.07
C GLY A 58 37.89 0.68 -40.66
N ARG A 59 36.98 0.84 -39.69
CA ARG A 59 37.34 1.17 -38.29
C ARG A 59 37.88 -0.06 -37.55
N GLY A 60 37.27 -1.23 -37.75
CA GLY A 60 37.69 -2.48 -37.12
C GLY A 60 39.05 -3.02 -37.58
N LEU A 61 39.53 -2.63 -38.77
CA LEU A 61 40.89 -2.98 -39.21
C LEU A 61 41.99 -2.10 -38.56
N ALA A 62 41.62 -0.95 -37.99
CA ALA A 62 42.54 -0.06 -37.28
C ALA A 62 42.45 -0.20 -35.74
N SER A 63 41.27 -0.55 -35.19
CA SER A 63 41.07 -0.86 -33.77
C SER A 63 41.13 -2.37 -33.53
N LYS A 64 41.96 -2.85 -32.60
CA LYS A 64 42.18 -4.29 -32.29
C LYS A 64 40.96 -5.04 -31.68
N THR A 65 39.72 -4.58 -31.88
CA THR A 65 38.48 -5.04 -31.24
C THR A 65 37.41 -5.43 -32.27
N ALA A 66 36.61 -6.45 -31.94
CA ALA A 66 35.51 -6.96 -32.77
C ALA A 66 34.21 -6.13 -32.65
N ARG A 67 34.05 -5.36 -31.55
CA ARG A 67 32.80 -4.67 -31.15
C ARG A 67 31.61 -5.63 -31.11
N ALA A 68 31.86 -6.84 -30.64
CA ALA A 68 30.83 -7.85 -30.44
C ALA A 68 31.09 -8.64 -29.14
N ILE A 69 30.05 -8.95 -28.37
CA ILE A 69 30.12 -9.78 -27.16
C ILE A 69 29.25 -11.01 -27.32
N GLY A 70 29.74 -12.16 -26.84
CA GLY A 70 29.04 -13.43 -26.92
C GLY A 70 28.20 -13.68 -25.67
N ILE A 71 27.02 -14.28 -25.84
CA ILE A 71 26.23 -14.87 -24.74
C ILE A 71 26.01 -16.35 -25.06
N LEU A 72 26.41 -17.22 -24.13
CA LEU A 72 26.16 -18.66 -24.27
C LEU A 72 24.70 -18.94 -23.97
N VAL A 73 23.98 -19.47 -24.97
CA VAL A 73 22.58 -19.84 -24.82
C VAL A 73 22.45 -21.01 -23.82
N PRO A 74 21.54 -20.95 -22.84
CA PRO A 74 21.29 -22.02 -21.88
C PRO A 74 20.97 -23.36 -22.56
N ARG A 75 21.29 -24.48 -21.88
CA ARG A 75 21.01 -25.82 -22.40
C ARG A 75 19.54 -26.20 -22.27
N ILE A 76 18.83 -25.62 -21.31
CA ILE A 76 17.44 -25.95 -20.99
C ILE A 76 16.50 -24.91 -21.62
N ASN A 77 15.51 -25.35 -22.42
CA ASN A 77 14.45 -24.52 -23.03
C ASN A 77 14.94 -23.22 -23.69
N SER A 78 16.07 -23.32 -24.38
CA SER A 78 17.01 -22.26 -24.75
C SER A 78 16.47 -20.98 -25.39
N LEU A 79 15.28 -20.99 -26.02
CA LEU A 79 14.66 -19.79 -26.62
C LEU A 79 13.18 -19.60 -26.28
N SER A 80 12.54 -20.61 -25.66
CA SER A 80 11.12 -20.58 -25.32
C SER A 80 10.88 -20.18 -23.86
N ASP A 81 11.93 -20.11 -23.04
CA ASP A 81 11.85 -19.62 -21.67
C ASP A 81 11.69 -18.09 -21.65
N PRO A 82 10.55 -17.55 -21.14
CA PRO A 82 10.33 -16.11 -21.06
C PRO A 82 11.38 -15.37 -20.23
N PHE A 83 11.95 -16.01 -19.19
CA PHE A 83 12.99 -15.39 -18.37
C PHE A 83 14.24 -15.12 -19.20
N PHE A 84 14.74 -16.12 -19.93
CA PHE A 84 15.91 -15.97 -20.78
C PHE A 84 15.65 -14.99 -21.94
N ALA A 85 14.45 -14.97 -22.51
CA ALA A 85 14.09 -14.03 -23.57
C ALA A 85 14.20 -12.57 -23.09
N MET A 86 13.66 -12.26 -21.91
CA MET A 86 13.76 -10.91 -21.31
C MET A 86 15.18 -10.56 -20.91
N LEU A 87 15.93 -11.50 -20.30
CA LEU A 87 17.33 -11.31 -19.95
C LEU A 87 18.18 -10.99 -21.19
N SER A 88 17.98 -11.75 -22.27
CA SER A 88 18.66 -11.54 -23.54
C SER A 88 18.27 -10.21 -24.18
N SER A 89 17.00 -9.83 -24.11
CA SER A 89 16.52 -8.53 -24.59
C SER A 89 17.21 -7.38 -23.87
N GLY A 90 17.27 -7.43 -22.54
CA GLY A 90 18.02 -6.47 -21.74
C GLY A 90 19.51 -6.43 -22.08
N PHE A 91 20.14 -7.60 -22.23
CA PHE A 91 21.54 -7.70 -22.60
C PHE A 91 21.82 -7.08 -23.99
N MET A 92 20.93 -7.28 -24.96
CA MET A 92 21.03 -6.64 -26.28
C MET A 92 20.87 -5.12 -26.20
N LEU A 93 19.93 -4.62 -25.39
CA LEU A 93 19.74 -3.18 -25.19
C LEU A 93 20.96 -2.53 -24.54
N GLY A 94 21.50 -3.13 -23.47
CA GLY A 94 22.72 -2.66 -22.81
C GLY A 94 23.92 -2.66 -23.77
N ALA A 95 24.11 -3.72 -24.53
CA ALA A 95 25.18 -3.79 -25.54
C ALA A 95 25.04 -2.71 -26.63
N GLN A 96 23.82 -2.47 -27.10
CA GLN A 96 23.52 -1.48 -28.13
C GLN A 96 23.88 -0.06 -27.70
N ARG A 97 23.65 0.31 -26.43
CA ARG A 97 24.00 1.64 -25.89
C ARG A 97 25.50 1.95 -25.97
N HIS A 98 26.34 0.91 -26.02
CA HIS A 98 27.81 1.01 -26.08
C HIS A 98 28.39 0.60 -27.45
N ASP A 99 27.56 0.57 -28.50
CA ASP A 99 27.94 0.18 -29.86
C ASP A 99 28.55 -1.24 -29.96
N TYR A 100 28.09 -2.18 -29.14
CA TYR A 100 28.44 -3.60 -29.23
C TYR A 100 27.31 -4.43 -29.85
N GLN A 101 27.68 -5.38 -30.72
CA GLN A 101 26.77 -6.42 -31.20
C GLN A 101 26.72 -7.60 -30.24
N VAL A 102 25.58 -8.26 -30.11
CA VAL A 102 25.44 -9.51 -29.34
C VAL A 102 25.46 -10.70 -30.28
N VAL A 103 26.30 -11.70 -29.96
CA VAL A 103 26.38 -12.97 -30.68
C VAL A 103 25.86 -14.09 -29.78
N LEU A 104 24.76 -14.74 -30.18
CA LEU A 104 24.25 -15.93 -29.49
C LEU A 104 25.14 -17.13 -29.83
N LEU A 105 25.76 -17.72 -28.80
CA LEU A 105 26.57 -18.93 -28.94
C LEU A 105 25.69 -20.16 -28.60
N PRO A 106 25.57 -21.15 -29.48
CA PRO A 106 24.80 -22.37 -29.21
C PRO A 106 25.23 -23.05 -27.91
N SER A 107 24.32 -23.69 -27.20
CA SER A 107 24.59 -24.33 -25.91
C SER A 107 25.59 -25.49 -25.98
N GLU A 108 25.82 -26.03 -27.18
CA GLU A 108 26.80 -27.08 -27.52
C GLU A 108 28.21 -26.52 -27.80
N THR A 109 28.36 -25.19 -27.82
CA THR A 109 29.66 -24.53 -28.10
C THR A 109 30.69 -24.95 -27.05
N THR A 110 31.80 -25.54 -27.50
CA THR A 110 32.86 -25.98 -26.59
C THR A 110 33.69 -24.79 -26.10
N THR A 111 34.43 -24.97 -25.01
CA THR A 111 35.40 -23.96 -24.54
C THR A 111 36.44 -23.62 -25.59
N ASN A 112 36.89 -24.59 -26.39
CA ASN A 112 37.79 -24.35 -27.52
C ASN A 112 37.14 -23.47 -28.60
N ASP A 113 35.86 -23.65 -28.90
CA ASP A 113 35.14 -22.82 -29.88
C ASP A 113 34.95 -21.38 -29.37
N MET A 114 34.68 -21.22 -28.08
CA MET A 114 34.62 -19.92 -27.40
C MET A 114 35.97 -19.19 -27.45
N VAL A 115 37.06 -19.87 -27.10
CA VAL A 115 38.43 -19.35 -27.19
C VAL A 115 38.79 -18.99 -28.64
N ASN A 116 38.47 -19.86 -29.59
CA ASN A 116 38.70 -19.62 -31.01
C ASN A 116 37.92 -18.39 -31.51
N SER A 117 36.72 -18.13 -31.00
CA SER A 117 35.91 -16.97 -31.38
C SER A 117 36.54 -15.65 -30.90
N ILE A 118 37.14 -15.65 -29.72
CA ILE A 118 37.93 -14.52 -29.19
C ILE A 118 39.23 -14.34 -29.99
N GLN A 119 40.00 -15.43 -30.20
CA GLN A 119 41.28 -15.40 -30.90
C GLN A 119 41.13 -14.97 -32.37
N ARG A 120 40.07 -15.40 -33.05
CA ARG A 120 39.73 -15.01 -34.43
C ARG A 120 39.00 -13.67 -34.51
N LYS A 121 38.87 -12.94 -33.40
CA LYS A 121 38.26 -11.60 -33.33
C LYS A 121 36.84 -11.55 -33.87
N ARG A 122 36.03 -12.57 -33.53
CA ARG A 122 34.59 -12.61 -33.81
C ARG A 122 33.77 -12.00 -32.67
N ILE A 123 34.28 -12.12 -31.44
CA ILE A 123 33.75 -11.50 -30.23
C ILE A 123 34.92 -11.05 -29.36
N ASP A 124 34.69 -10.12 -28.44
CA ASP A 124 35.67 -9.54 -27.52
C ASP A 124 35.56 -10.09 -26.10
N GLY A 125 34.37 -10.52 -25.68
CA GLY A 125 34.11 -11.12 -24.36
C GLY A 125 32.90 -12.03 -24.36
N ILE A 126 32.72 -12.80 -23.27
CA ILE A 126 31.66 -13.82 -23.15
C ILE A 126 30.90 -13.66 -21.83
N LEU A 127 29.57 -13.66 -21.90
CA LEU A 127 28.65 -13.91 -20.79
C LEU A 127 28.33 -15.41 -20.73
N LEU A 128 28.66 -16.04 -19.59
CA LEU A 128 28.34 -17.44 -19.32
C LEU A 128 27.19 -17.54 -18.31
N LEU A 129 26.12 -18.23 -18.72
CA LEU A 129 24.96 -18.58 -17.90
C LEU A 129 25.07 -20.02 -17.40
N GLU A 130 24.13 -20.44 -16.54
CA GLU A 130 24.04 -21.83 -16.03
C GLU A 130 25.35 -22.31 -15.37
N VAL A 131 25.89 -21.52 -14.44
CA VAL A 131 27.15 -21.86 -13.75
C VAL A 131 26.94 -23.00 -12.76
N GLU A 132 27.81 -24.01 -12.84
CA GLU A 132 27.87 -25.16 -11.93
C GLU A 132 28.90 -24.92 -10.81
N GLU A 133 28.82 -25.69 -9.72
CA GLU A 133 29.94 -25.75 -8.78
C GLU A 133 31.14 -26.36 -9.48
N ASP A 134 32.32 -25.75 -9.33
CA ASP A 134 33.54 -26.25 -9.97
C ASP A 134 33.52 -26.30 -11.51
N ASP A 135 32.69 -25.47 -12.15
CA ASP A 135 32.47 -25.47 -13.60
C ASP A 135 33.78 -25.45 -14.42
N VAL A 136 34.01 -26.56 -15.12
CA VAL A 136 35.21 -26.77 -15.96
C VAL A 136 35.30 -25.72 -17.06
N ARG A 137 34.17 -25.18 -17.54
CA ARG A 137 34.15 -24.14 -18.57
C ARG A 137 34.78 -22.86 -18.05
N VAL A 138 34.43 -22.46 -16.83
CA VAL A 138 34.98 -21.27 -16.17
C VAL A 138 36.49 -21.43 -15.96
N LYS A 139 36.93 -22.59 -15.47
CA LYS A 139 38.37 -22.91 -15.27
C LYS A 139 39.16 -22.79 -16.57
N GLN A 140 38.67 -23.39 -17.65
CA GLN A 140 39.34 -23.36 -18.95
C GLN A 140 39.36 -21.96 -19.55
N LEU A 141 38.23 -21.26 -19.59
CA LEU A 141 38.16 -19.91 -20.16
C LEU A 141 39.04 -18.91 -19.39
N TYR A 142 39.10 -19.03 -18.07
CA TYR A 142 40.01 -18.25 -17.22
C TYR A 142 41.49 -18.53 -17.55
N GLN A 143 41.88 -19.81 -17.68
CA GLN A 143 43.26 -20.19 -18.04
C GLN A 143 43.69 -19.67 -19.41
N TYR A 144 42.77 -19.60 -20.38
CA TYR A 144 43.03 -19.04 -21.70
C TYR A 144 42.98 -17.51 -21.75
N GLY A 145 42.73 -16.83 -20.63
CA GLY A 145 42.69 -15.37 -20.54
C GLY A 145 41.51 -14.75 -21.31
N VAL A 146 40.39 -15.47 -21.42
CA VAL A 146 39.17 -14.95 -22.06
C VAL A 146 38.49 -13.93 -21.14
N PRO A 147 38.13 -12.73 -21.63
CA PRO A 147 37.28 -11.80 -20.89
C PRO A 147 35.91 -12.43 -20.64
N LEU A 148 35.64 -12.78 -19.39
CA LEU A 148 34.53 -13.63 -18.97
C LEU A 148 33.73 -12.93 -17.87
N LEU A 149 32.42 -12.81 -18.07
CA LEU A 149 31.44 -12.46 -17.05
C LEU A 149 30.53 -13.65 -16.79
N LEU A 150 30.24 -13.94 -15.53
CA LEU A 150 29.30 -14.99 -15.14
C LEU A 150 27.96 -14.41 -14.68
N PHE A 151 26.87 -15.06 -15.07
CA PHE A 151 25.60 -14.96 -14.33
C PHE A 151 25.51 -16.15 -13.36
N GLY A 152 26.00 -15.94 -12.14
CA GLY A 152 26.27 -16.98 -11.15
C GLY A 152 27.48 -16.63 -10.29
N ARG A 153 28.09 -17.60 -9.59
CA ARG A 153 29.27 -17.34 -8.74
C ARG A 153 30.40 -18.31 -9.07
N SER A 154 31.63 -17.87 -8.80
CA SER A 154 32.83 -18.68 -8.92
C SER A 154 33.84 -18.27 -7.83
N GLU A 155 34.62 -19.23 -7.35
CA GLU A 155 35.76 -18.98 -6.45
C GLU A 155 37.00 -18.48 -7.20
N LEU A 156 37.02 -18.64 -8.53
CA LEU A 156 38.06 -18.06 -9.37
C LEU A 156 37.88 -16.53 -9.42
N PRO A 157 38.95 -15.75 -9.59
CA PRO A 157 38.89 -14.29 -9.68
C PRO A 157 38.39 -13.85 -11.07
N VAL A 158 37.17 -14.26 -11.41
CA VAL A 158 36.42 -13.87 -12.60
C VAL A 158 35.28 -12.94 -12.20
N ALA A 159 34.93 -12.00 -13.07
CA ALA A 159 33.82 -11.11 -12.82
C ALA A 159 32.50 -11.90 -12.81
N TRP A 160 31.60 -11.56 -11.91
CA TRP A 160 30.29 -12.18 -11.85
C TRP A 160 29.22 -11.25 -11.27
N LEU A 161 28.00 -11.46 -11.74
CA LEU A 161 26.77 -10.90 -11.21
C LEU A 161 25.82 -12.07 -10.94
N ASP A 162 25.21 -12.14 -9.77
CA ASP A 162 24.27 -13.21 -9.44
C ASP A 162 23.04 -12.65 -8.73
N VAL A 163 21.96 -13.41 -8.69
CA VAL A 163 20.80 -13.13 -7.83
C VAL A 163 21.00 -13.85 -6.50
N ASP A 164 20.52 -13.26 -5.40
CA ASP A 164 20.47 -13.95 -4.10
C ASP A 164 19.40 -15.06 -4.09
N ASN A 165 19.74 -16.15 -4.78
CA ASN A 165 18.89 -17.31 -4.98
C ASN A 165 18.53 -18.02 -3.67
N MET A 166 19.42 -17.96 -2.67
CA MET A 166 19.15 -18.50 -1.35
C MET A 166 18.08 -17.67 -0.65
N GLN A 167 18.26 -16.35 -0.63
CA GLN A 167 17.26 -15.43 -0.07
C GLN A 167 15.92 -15.53 -0.81
N GLY A 168 15.91 -15.67 -2.14
CA GLY A 168 14.69 -15.89 -2.91
C GLY A 168 13.96 -17.18 -2.51
N GLY A 169 14.68 -18.29 -2.31
CA GLY A 169 14.12 -19.53 -1.79
C GLY A 169 13.55 -19.38 -0.37
N MET A 170 14.22 -18.59 0.48
CA MET A 170 13.73 -18.27 1.83
C MET A 170 12.45 -17.44 1.79
N MET A 171 12.38 -16.40 0.94
CA MET A 171 11.21 -15.53 0.79
C MET A 171 9.97 -16.32 0.36
N ALA A 172 10.08 -17.15 -0.68
CA ALA A 172 8.96 -17.96 -1.16
C ALA A 172 8.44 -18.93 -0.09
N THR A 173 9.35 -19.56 0.64
CA THR A 173 9.01 -20.55 1.67
C THR A 173 8.40 -19.88 2.90
N ARG A 174 8.97 -18.75 3.33
CA ARG A 174 8.48 -17.97 4.48
C ARG A 174 7.07 -17.46 4.24
N HIS A 175 6.80 -16.91 3.06
CA HIS A 175 5.46 -16.47 2.65
C HIS A 175 4.42 -17.58 2.84
N LEU A 176 4.72 -18.78 2.35
CA LEU A 176 3.82 -19.92 2.50
C LEU A 176 3.66 -20.37 3.96
N LEU A 177 4.71 -20.32 4.77
CA LEU A 177 4.63 -20.64 6.21
C LEU A 177 3.78 -19.63 6.99
N GLU A 178 3.92 -18.34 6.68
CA GLU A 178 3.17 -17.22 7.27
C GLU A 178 1.67 -17.31 6.93
N LEU A 179 1.35 -17.78 5.72
CA LEU A 179 -0.03 -18.13 5.32
C LEU A 179 -0.57 -19.40 6.02
N GLY A 180 0.16 -20.02 6.93
CA GLY A 180 -0.30 -21.19 7.69
C GLY A 180 -0.08 -22.54 6.98
N HIS A 181 0.66 -22.57 5.87
CA HIS A 181 1.06 -23.85 5.27
C HIS A 181 2.18 -24.49 6.11
N ARG A 182 2.13 -25.81 6.24
CA ARG A 182 3.17 -26.61 6.94
C ARG A 182 3.67 -27.77 6.08
N ARG A 183 2.86 -28.22 5.13
CA ARG A 183 3.23 -29.23 4.12
C ARG A 183 3.49 -28.52 2.81
N ILE A 184 4.66 -27.92 2.71
CA ILE A 184 5.09 -27.17 1.52
C ILE A 184 6.00 -28.07 0.69
N ALA A 185 5.69 -28.29 -0.57
CA ALA A 185 6.58 -28.99 -1.50
C ALA A 185 7.41 -28.00 -2.32
N HIS A 186 8.64 -28.35 -2.61
CA HIS A 186 9.51 -27.60 -3.52
C HIS A 186 9.72 -28.38 -4.82
N ILE A 187 9.29 -27.82 -5.94
CA ILE A 187 9.67 -28.29 -7.27
C ILE A 187 10.97 -27.56 -7.65
N ALA A 188 12.09 -28.20 -7.35
CA ALA A 188 13.42 -27.63 -7.46
C ALA A 188 13.89 -27.60 -8.91
N ALA A 189 14.76 -26.64 -9.24
CA ALA A 189 15.54 -26.66 -10.47
C ALA A 189 16.64 -27.74 -10.42
N PRO A 190 17.27 -28.10 -11.54
CA PRO A 190 18.34 -29.09 -11.55
C PRO A 190 19.47 -28.74 -10.58
N GLN A 191 19.77 -29.63 -9.64
CA GLN A 191 20.71 -29.35 -8.54
C GLN A 191 22.17 -29.30 -8.99
N LYS A 192 22.47 -29.64 -10.24
CA LYS A 192 23.81 -29.41 -10.82
C LYS A 192 24.15 -27.92 -10.95
N TYR A 193 23.15 -27.04 -11.05
CA TYR A 193 23.35 -25.59 -11.17
C TYR A 193 23.33 -24.90 -9.81
N LEU A 194 24.19 -23.89 -9.64
CA LEU A 194 24.34 -23.20 -8.36
C LEU A 194 23.03 -22.55 -7.87
N TYR A 195 22.32 -21.84 -8.75
CA TYR A 195 21.05 -21.19 -8.42
C TYR A 195 20.00 -22.19 -7.90
N GLY A 196 19.93 -23.38 -8.52
CA GLY A 196 18.96 -24.42 -8.15
C GLY A 196 19.22 -24.96 -6.75
N ARG A 197 20.50 -25.15 -6.39
CA ARG A 197 20.89 -25.55 -5.02
C ARG A 197 20.63 -24.46 -3.99
N LEU A 198 20.96 -23.21 -4.32
CA LEU A 198 20.75 -22.10 -3.39
C LEU A 198 19.26 -21.89 -3.09
N ARG A 199 18.39 -21.92 -4.12
CA ARG A 199 16.91 -21.87 -3.93
C ARG A 199 16.42 -23.02 -3.03
N CYS A 200 16.89 -24.25 -3.30
CA CYS A 200 16.51 -25.42 -2.51
C CYS A 200 17.01 -25.33 -1.06
N LYS A 201 18.23 -24.85 -0.85
CA LYS A 201 18.81 -24.62 0.48
C LYS A 201 18.01 -23.56 1.26
N GLY A 202 17.64 -22.45 0.62
CA GLY A 202 16.79 -21.42 1.21
C GLY A 202 15.44 -21.97 1.67
N TYR A 203 14.83 -22.86 0.88
CA TYR A 203 13.62 -23.58 1.26
C TYR A 203 13.82 -24.49 2.48
N GLN A 204 14.86 -25.33 2.47
CA GLN A 204 15.14 -26.27 3.56
C GLN A 204 15.46 -25.57 4.87
N GLU A 205 16.34 -24.56 4.85
CA GLU A 205 16.72 -23.80 6.05
C GLU A 205 15.54 -23.02 6.62
N THR A 206 14.67 -22.46 5.78
CA THR A 206 13.50 -21.71 6.25
C THR A 206 12.50 -22.63 6.95
N LEU A 207 12.26 -23.84 6.43
CA LEU A 207 11.43 -24.82 7.12
C LEU A 207 12.00 -25.15 8.50
N GLN A 208 13.29 -25.46 8.56
CA GLN A 208 13.98 -25.85 9.80
C GLN A 208 14.03 -24.71 10.83
N GLN A 209 14.25 -23.47 10.39
CA GLN A 209 14.25 -22.28 11.25
C GLN A 209 12.86 -21.97 11.81
N PHE A 210 11.82 -22.20 11.02
CA PHE A 210 10.45 -21.91 11.42
C PHE A 210 9.91 -22.95 12.40
N ASP A 211 10.07 -24.23 12.08
CA ASP A 211 9.71 -25.35 12.93
C ASP A 211 10.57 -26.58 12.57
N PRO A 212 11.52 -26.98 13.45
CA PRO A 212 12.41 -28.11 13.21
C PRO A 212 11.71 -29.46 12.96
N SER A 213 10.41 -29.59 13.26
CA SER A 213 9.64 -30.79 13.00
C SER A 213 9.16 -30.91 11.54
N LEU A 214 9.20 -29.82 10.76
CA LEU A 214 8.78 -29.84 9.37
C LEU A 214 9.78 -30.56 8.47
N SER A 215 9.28 -31.43 7.61
CA SER A 215 10.09 -32.20 6.67
C SER A 215 10.07 -31.57 5.28
N ALA A 216 11.25 -31.43 4.67
CA ALA A 216 11.40 -30.97 3.30
C ALA A 216 10.85 -31.99 2.29
N ILE A 217 10.01 -31.54 1.36
CA ILE A 217 9.44 -32.33 0.27
C ILE A 217 9.99 -31.75 -1.05
N VAL A 218 11.09 -32.31 -1.55
CA VAL A 218 11.75 -31.81 -2.77
C VAL A 218 11.53 -32.75 -3.95
N ARG A 219 11.22 -32.19 -5.12
CA ARG A 219 11.21 -32.89 -6.41
C ARG A 219 12.00 -32.08 -7.43
N GLU A 220 13.03 -32.67 -8.00
CA GLU A 220 13.83 -32.01 -9.03
C GLU A 220 13.09 -32.05 -10.38
N GLY A 221 12.89 -30.88 -10.98
CA GLY A 221 12.34 -30.67 -12.32
C GLY A 221 13.37 -30.03 -13.24
N ASP A 222 13.04 -29.97 -14.52
CA ASP A 222 13.92 -29.48 -15.60
C ASP A 222 13.52 -28.08 -16.10
N LEU A 223 12.87 -27.28 -15.26
CA LEU A 223 12.39 -25.92 -15.56
C LEU A 223 11.33 -25.85 -16.69
N THR A 224 10.78 -26.99 -17.12
CA THR A 224 9.69 -27.02 -18.11
C THR A 224 8.32 -26.95 -17.43
N MET A 225 7.33 -26.41 -18.15
CA MET A 225 5.93 -26.48 -17.71
C MET A 225 5.45 -27.94 -17.57
N ASP A 226 5.92 -28.86 -18.41
CA ASP A 226 5.59 -30.29 -18.34
C ASP A 226 6.11 -30.96 -17.06
N ALA A 227 7.35 -30.68 -16.66
CA ALA A 227 7.87 -31.16 -15.39
C ALA A 227 7.09 -30.60 -14.20
N GLY A 228 6.75 -29.30 -14.22
CA GLY A 228 5.88 -28.69 -13.23
C GLY A 228 4.54 -29.42 -13.10
N TYR A 229 3.92 -29.77 -14.23
CA TYR A 229 2.67 -30.52 -14.28
C TYR A 229 2.83 -31.95 -13.73
N ARG A 230 3.76 -32.73 -14.27
CA ARG A 230 3.96 -34.15 -13.91
C ARG A 230 4.34 -34.32 -12.44
N LEU A 231 5.31 -33.54 -11.95
CA LEU A 231 5.77 -33.63 -10.56
C LEU A 231 4.68 -33.18 -9.58
N THR A 232 3.86 -32.19 -9.95
CA THR A 232 2.72 -31.78 -9.14
C THR A 232 1.69 -32.88 -9.03
N ARG A 233 1.35 -33.56 -10.12
CA ARG A 233 0.43 -34.71 -10.07
C ARG A 233 0.96 -35.82 -9.14
N GLU A 234 2.25 -36.13 -9.21
CA GLU A 234 2.88 -37.10 -8.30
C GLU A 234 2.80 -36.66 -6.83
N LEU A 235 2.95 -35.37 -6.55
CA LEU A 235 2.88 -34.80 -5.20
C LEU A 235 1.45 -34.81 -4.64
N LEU A 236 0.44 -34.50 -5.46
CA LEU A 236 -0.95 -34.33 -5.02
C LEU A 236 -1.69 -35.65 -4.80
N VAL A 237 -1.17 -36.78 -5.29
CA VAL A 237 -1.73 -38.12 -5.06
C VAL A 237 -1.32 -38.71 -3.69
N LYS A 238 -0.36 -38.10 -2.99
CA LYS A 238 0.09 -38.57 -1.67
C LYS A 238 -0.89 -38.17 -0.55
N ASN A 239 -0.94 -38.97 0.52
CA ASN A 239 -1.69 -38.63 1.73
C ASN A 239 -0.76 -38.65 2.96
N PRO A 240 -0.62 -37.54 3.72
CA PRO A 240 -1.21 -36.23 3.46
C PRO A 240 -0.52 -35.50 2.28
N ARG A 241 -1.33 -34.87 1.41
CA ARG A 241 -0.81 -34.06 0.29
C ARG A 241 -0.21 -32.73 0.77
N PRO A 242 0.71 -32.13 0.01
CA PRO A 242 1.12 -30.74 0.26
C PRO A 242 -0.07 -29.78 0.12
N THR A 243 -0.07 -28.72 0.92
CA THR A 243 -1.05 -27.63 0.83
C THR A 243 -0.47 -26.40 0.14
N ALA A 244 0.84 -26.40 -0.15
CA ALA A 244 1.46 -25.40 -0.99
C ALA A 244 2.64 -25.97 -1.80
N ILE A 245 2.94 -25.33 -2.92
CA ILE A 245 4.10 -25.62 -3.78
C ILE A 245 4.90 -24.34 -3.99
N PHE A 246 6.21 -24.41 -3.72
CA PHE A 246 7.19 -23.47 -4.24
C PHE A 246 7.87 -24.09 -5.46
N ALA A 247 7.60 -23.58 -6.66
CA ALA A 247 8.26 -23.99 -7.89
C ALA A 247 9.44 -23.06 -8.20
N ALA A 248 10.58 -23.65 -8.58
CA ALA A 248 11.82 -22.90 -8.81
C ALA A 248 11.84 -22.06 -10.11
N SER A 249 10.73 -22.00 -10.86
CA SER A 249 10.53 -21.14 -12.04
C SER A 249 9.03 -20.93 -12.26
N ASP A 250 8.63 -19.83 -12.89
CA ASP A 250 7.24 -19.55 -13.21
C ASP A 250 6.62 -20.58 -14.16
N LEU A 251 7.37 -21.10 -15.13
CA LEU A 251 6.88 -22.13 -16.05
C LEU A 251 6.48 -23.42 -15.30
N MET A 252 7.31 -23.88 -14.37
CA MET A 252 6.97 -25.02 -13.51
C MET A 252 5.80 -24.71 -12.57
N ALA A 253 5.69 -23.47 -12.08
CA ALA A 253 4.58 -23.03 -11.24
C ALA A 253 3.24 -23.08 -12.00
N ILE A 254 3.22 -22.60 -13.24
CA ILE A 254 2.06 -22.68 -14.14
C ILE A 254 1.70 -24.14 -14.43
N GLY A 255 2.71 -24.98 -14.67
CA GLY A 255 2.51 -26.43 -14.77
C GLY A 255 1.84 -27.02 -13.53
N ALA A 256 2.24 -26.58 -12.34
CA ALA A 256 1.64 -26.99 -11.08
C ALA A 256 0.18 -26.55 -10.93
N ILE A 257 -0.14 -25.30 -11.29
CA ILE A 257 -1.52 -24.78 -11.28
C ILE A 257 -2.40 -25.59 -12.23
N ARG A 258 -1.91 -25.88 -13.44
CA ARG A 258 -2.62 -26.71 -14.41
C ARG A 258 -2.87 -28.13 -13.87
N ALA A 259 -1.86 -28.75 -13.26
CA ALA A 259 -2.00 -30.08 -12.67
C ALA A 259 -3.01 -30.13 -11.52
N ALA A 260 -3.04 -29.10 -10.67
CA ALA A 260 -4.03 -28.97 -9.60
C ALA A 260 -5.45 -28.81 -10.16
N THR A 261 -5.61 -27.96 -11.17
CA THR A 261 -6.89 -27.70 -11.85
C THR A 261 -7.45 -28.97 -12.49
N ASP A 262 -6.61 -29.74 -13.20
CA ASP A 262 -7.01 -30.99 -13.87
C ASP A 262 -7.56 -32.06 -12.92
N ILE A 263 -7.16 -32.03 -11.64
CA ILE A 263 -7.65 -32.96 -10.62
C ILE A 263 -8.70 -32.32 -9.68
N GLY A 264 -9.25 -31.17 -10.08
CA GLY A 264 -10.35 -30.49 -9.40
C GLY A 264 -9.97 -29.68 -8.16
N LEU A 265 -8.68 -29.33 -8.00
CA LEU A 265 -8.22 -28.45 -6.92
C LEU A 265 -8.14 -27.00 -7.39
N GLN A 266 -8.62 -26.09 -6.55
CA GLN A 266 -8.55 -24.66 -6.81
C GLN A 266 -7.26 -24.08 -6.24
N VAL A 267 -6.51 -23.36 -7.08
CA VAL A 267 -5.42 -22.48 -6.61
C VAL A 267 -6.03 -21.08 -6.44
N PRO A 268 -5.88 -20.42 -5.27
CA PRO A 268 -5.06 -20.80 -4.12
C PRO A 268 -5.78 -21.62 -3.04
N ARG A 269 -7.11 -21.79 -3.12
CA ARG A 269 -7.96 -22.29 -2.02
C ARG A 269 -7.53 -23.65 -1.46
N ASP A 270 -7.30 -24.62 -2.34
CA ASP A 270 -6.91 -25.99 -1.99
C ASP A 270 -5.38 -26.20 -2.01
N LEU A 271 -4.68 -25.36 -2.75
CA LEU A 271 -3.24 -25.41 -2.98
C LEU A 271 -2.69 -24.02 -3.30
N SER A 272 -1.81 -23.49 -2.46
CA SER A 272 -1.05 -22.27 -2.80
C SER A 272 0.14 -22.61 -3.70
N VAL A 273 0.42 -21.79 -4.70
CA VAL A 273 1.55 -21.95 -5.62
C VAL A 273 2.35 -20.65 -5.68
N VAL A 274 3.67 -20.75 -5.49
CA VAL A 274 4.63 -19.65 -5.63
C VAL A 274 5.65 -20.02 -6.71
N GLY A 275 5.86 -19.12 -7.67
CA GLY A 275 6.88 -19.22 -8.71
C GLY A 275 8.18 -18.50 -8.37
N PHE A 276 9.03 -18.37 -9.39
CA PHE A 276 10.28 -17.63 -9.37
C PHE A 276 10.49 -17.13 -10.80
N ASP A 277 10.80 -15.85 -11.00
CA ASP A 277 11.25 -15.16 -12.24
C ASP A 277 10.50 -13.82 -12.45
N ASP A 278 9.19 -13.80 -12.19
CA ASP A 278 8.25 -12.72 -12.59
C ASP A 278 8.20 -12.51 -14.11
N SER A 279 8.00 -13.62 -14.81
CA SER A 279 7.75 -13.63 -16.25
C SER A 279 6.42 -12.96 -16.63
N PRO A 280 6.21 -12.53 -17.88
CA PRO A 280 4.93 -11.98 -18.33
C PRO A 280 3.75 -12.91 -18.05
N LEU A 281 4.00 -14.22 -18.13
CA LEU A 281 3.01 -15.24 -17.80
C LEU A 281 2.56 -15.19 -16.33
N ALA A 282 3.40 -14.70 -15.40
CA ALA A 282 3.01 -14.57 -14.00
C ALA A 282 1.86 -13.57 -13.80
N HIS A 283 1.77 -12.53 -14.64
CA HIS A 283 0.69 -11.54 -14.59
C HIS A 283 -0.56 -11.99 -15.37
N GLU A 284 -0.37 -12.61 -16.53
CA GLU A 284 -1.46 -12.94 -17.46
C GLU A 284 -2.20 -14.25 -17.14
N PHE A 285 -1.59 -15.13 -16.35
CA PHE A 285 -2.21 -16.40 -15.98
C PHE A 285 -3.34 -16.20 -14.95
N ILE A 286 -4.33 -17.10 -14.93
CA ILE A 286 -5.43 -17.07 -13.96
C ILE A 286 -5.40 -18.36 -13.11
N PRO A 287 -5.24 -18.26 -11.78
CA PRO A 287 -4.95 -17.05 -11.00
C PRO A 287 -3.56 -16.47 -11.34
N ALA A 288 -3.38 -15.16 -11.18
CA ALA A 288 -2.06 -14.56 -11.40
C ALA A 288 -1.08 -15.05 -10.33
N LEU A 289 0.15 -15.29 -10.76
CA LEU A 289 1.14 -16.05 -10.02
C LEU A 289 1.90 -15.16 -9.03
N THR A 290 1.81 -15.49 -7.75
CA THR A 290 2.75 -15.06 -6.72
C THR A 290 4.13 -15.60 -7.06
N THR A 291 5.14 -14.75 -7.12
CA THR A 291 6.47 -15.15 -7.63
C THR A 291 7.59 -14.32 -7.01
N ILE A 292 8.81 -14.84 -7.11
CA ILE A 292 10.04 -14.13 -6.75
C ILE A 292 10.58 -13.42 -7.99
N ALA A 293 10.42 -12.09 -8.04
CA ALA A 293 10.87 -11.25 -9.14
C ALA A 293 12.38 -11.04 -9.13
N GLN A 294 12.99 -11.27 -10.30
CA GLN A 294 14.42 -11.06 -10.55
C GLN A 294 14.70 -9.85 -11.45
N GLN A 295 13.67 -9.23 -12.04
CA GLN A 295 13.81 -8.15 -13.04
C GLN A 295 14.75 -8.50 -14.22
N PRO A 296 14.45 -9.57 -14.98
CA PRO A 296 15.37 -10.13 -15.98
C PRO A 296 15.83 -9.12 -17.04
N GLN A 297 14.98 -8.22 -17.51
CA GLN A 297 15.40 -7.21 -18.50
C GLN A 297 16.45 -6.25 -17.92
N HIS A 298 16.25 -5.76 -16.69
CA HIS A 298 17.22 -4.88 -16.03
C HIS A 298 18.54 -5.61 -15.74
N LEU A 299 18.46 -6.85 -15.24
CA LEU A 299 19.63 -7.72 -15.06
C LEU A 299 20.41 -7.91 -16.37
N GLY A 300 19.71 -8.06 -17.48
CA GLY A 300 20.32 -8.17 -18.80
C GLY A 300 21.15 -6.95 -19.16
N GLU A 301 20.59 -5.74 -18.99
CA GLU A 301 21.29 -4.48 -19.24
C GLU A 301 22.56 -4.37 -18.38
N MET A 302 22.44 -4.64 -17.08
CA MET A 302 23.57 -4.63 -16.14
C MET A 302 24.67 -5.62 -16.56
N LEU A 303 24.31 -6.84 -16.97
CA LEU A 303 25.27 -7.84 -17.43
C LEU A 303 26.04 -7.38 -18.68
N ALA A 304 25.38 -6.70 -19.61
CA ALA A 304 26.04 -6.18 -20.81
C ALA A 304 27.01 -5.05 -20.45
N GLU A 305 26.56 -4.07 -19.66
CA GLU A 305 27.37 -2.95 -19.20
C GLU A 305 28.60 -3.44 -18.43
N ARG A 306 28.43 -4.42 -17.53
CA ARG A 306 29.53 -5.02 -16.76
C ARG A 306 30.55 -5.73 -17.64
N LEU A 307 30.09 -6.51 -18.64
CA LEU A 307 31.00 -7.18 -19.56
C LEU A 307 31.78 -6.15 -20.41
N ILE A 308 31.14 -5.07 -20.81
CA ILE A 308 31.78 -3.99 -21.57
C ILE A 308 32.80 -3.23 -20.71
N SER A 309 32.47 -2.86 -19.47
CA SER A 309 33.42 -2.27 -18.50
C SER A 309 34.65 -3.15 -18.31
N LEU A 310 34.46 -4.47 -18.20
CA LEU A 310 35.56 -5.43 -18.11
C LEU A 310 36.46 -5.38 -19.34
N LEU A 311 35.89 -5.25 -20.54
CA LEU A 311 36.64 -5.13 -21.80
C LEU A 311 37.40 -3.80 -21.93
N GLU A 312 36.91 -2.75 -21.27
CA GLU A 312 37.52 -1.41 -21.25
C GLU A 312 38.63 -1.28 -20.18
N GLY A 313 38.88 -2.33 -19.40
CA GLY A 313 39.95 -2.40 -18.41
C GLY A 313 39.56 -1.89 -17.02
N GLU A 314 38.26 -1.72 -16.76
CA GLU A 314 37.74 -1.39 -15.44
C GLU A 314 37.75 -2.63 -14.52
N MET A 315 37.97 -2.42 -13.21
CA MET A 315 37.81 -3.50 -12.23
C MET A 315 36.32 -3.82 -12.04
N ALA A 316 35.86 -4.92 -12.64
CA ALA A 316 34.54 -5.46 -12.38
C ALA A 316 34.50 -6.11 -10.98
N ARG A 317 33.69 -5.56 -10.07
CA ARG A 317 33.47 -6.13 -8.74
C ARG A 317 32.35 -7.17 -8.80
N PRO A 318 32.48 -8.27 -8.03
CA PRO A 318 31.36 -9.16 -7.74
C PRO A 318 30.13 -8.40 -7.24
N GLU A 319 28.95 -8.73 -7.76
CA GLU A 319 27.71 -8.05 -7.40
C GLU A 319 26.57 -9.05 -7.19
N LEU A 320 25.80 -8.84 -6.12
CA LEU A 320 24.66 -9.68 -5.75
C LEU A 320 23.37 -8.87 -5.83
N PHE A 321 22.47 -9.25 -6.74
CA PHE A 321 21.17 -8.65 -6.93
C PHE A 321 20.14 -9.26 -5.96
N LEU A 322 19.36 -8.42 -5.28
CA LEU A 322 18.37 -8.87 -4.31
C LEU A 322 17.01 -9.08 -4.99
N PRO A 323 16.46 -10.31 -4.96
CA PRO A 323 15.14 -10.56 -5.53
C PRO A 323 14.03 -10.03 -4.61
N GLN A 324 12.81 -9.90 -5.13
CA GLN A 324 11.63 -9.43 -4.39
C GLN A 324 10.48 -10.42 -4.50
N LEU A 325 9.67 -10.55 -3.43
CA LEU A 325 8.44 -11.33 -3.49
C LEU A 325 7.29 -10.45 -3.99
N ILE A 326 6.64 -10.86 -5.07
CA ILE A 326 5.43 -10.23 -5.59
C ILE A 326 4.25 -11.15 -5.28
N VAL A 327 3.36 -10.70 -4.38
CA VAL A 327 2.19 -11.47 -3.94
C VAL A 327 1.01 -11.21 -4.88
N ARG A 328 0.42 -12.28 -5.41
CA ARG A 328 -0.76 -12.27 -6.30
C ARG A 328 -1.76 -13.36 -5.89
N GLN A 329 -2.72 -13.68 -6.76
CA GLN A 329 -3.85 -14.55 -6.45
C GLN A 329 -3.49 -16.04 -6.30
N SER A 330 -2.31 -16.50 -6.70
CA SER A 330 -1.97 -17.94 -6.64
C SER A 330 -1.58 -18.46 -5.25
N SER A 331 -1.55 -17.61 -4.21
CA SER A 331 -1.28 -18.02 -2.82
C SER A 331 -2.27 -17.37 -1.86
N ALA A 332 -2.78 -18.13 -0.88
CA ALA A 332 -3.70 -17.64 0.14
C ALA A 332 -3.50 -18.36 1.49
N VAL A 333 -4.18 -17.87 2.53
CA VAL A 333 -4.15 -18.48 3.86
C VAL A 333 -4.64 -19.93 3.80
N ASN A 334 -3.93 -20.85 4.46
CA ASN A 334 -4.36 -22.22 4.65
C ASN A 334 -5.47 -22.28 5.71
N PRO A 335 -6.74 -22.58 5.34
CA PRO A 335 -7.87 -22.54 6.26
C PRO A 335 -7.82 -23.60 7.37
N THR A 336 -6.92 -24.59 7.26
CA THR A 336 -6.75 -25.68 8.23
C THR A 336 -5.44 -25.63 9.01
N GLY A 337 -4.58 -24.65 8.73
CA GLY A 337 -3.29 -24.50 9.40
C GLY A 337 -3.40 -23.61 10.64
N PRO A 338 -2.63 -23.87 11.72
CA PRO A 338 -2.46 -22.86 12.75
C PRO A 338 -1.82 -21.64 12.10
N LEU A 339 -2.57 -20.53 12.04
CA LEU A 339 -2.01 -19.23 11.69
C LEU A 339 -0.87 -18.98 12.66
N TYR A 340 0.34 -18.80 12.14
CA TYR A 340 1.40 -18.26 12.97
C TYR A 340 1.14 -16.76 13.09
N GLN A 341 0.20 -16.41 13.97
CA GLN A 341 0.19 -15.09 14.55
C GLN A 341 1.42 -15.01 15.44
N ARG A 342 2.57 -14.63 14.86
CA ARG A 342 3.27 -13.55 15.57
C ARG A 342 2.23 -12.45 15.64
N SER A 343 1.80 -12.11 16.84
CA SER A 343 1.42 -10.74 17.11
C SER A 343 2.60 -9.89 16.61
N SER A 344 2.56 -9.46 15.34
CA SER A 344 3.41 -8.37 14.88
C SER A 344 2.60 -7.11 15.17
N GLU A 345 2.27 -6.90 16.45
CA GLU A 345 1.65 -5.66 16.86
C GLU A 345 2.68 -4.56 16.61
N LYS A 346 2.59 -3.94 15.44
CA LYS A 346 3.50 -2.87 15.05
C LYS A 346 3.22 -1.69 15.96
N ILE A 347 4.28 -1.13 16.51
CA ILE A 347 4.14 0.12 17.24
C ILE A 347 3.96 1.21 16.19
N THR A 348 2.81 1.88 16.26
CA THR A 348 2.45 2.96 15.34
C THR A 348 2.49 4.26 16.12
N LEU A 349 3.30 5.22 15.66
CA LEU A 349 3.34 6.58 16.19
C LEU A 349 2.93 7.56 15.09
N LYS A 350 2.20 8.61 15.43
CA LYS A 350 1.80 9.65 14.46
C LYS A 350 1.72 11.02 15.11
N THR A 351 2.29 12.00 14.41
CA THR A 351 2.23 13.42 14.79
C THR A 351 2.05 14.26 13.52
N GLY A 352 0.91 14.94 13.42
CA GLY A 352 0.55 15.72 12.23
C GLY A 352 0.60 14.85 10.97
N PRO A 353 1.23 15.30 9.87
CA PRO A 353 1.28 14.58 8.59
C PRO A 353 2.32 13.45 8.52
N SER A 354 3.00 13.15 9.62
CA SER A 354 4.05 12.13 9.69
C SER A 354 3.62 10.98 10.59
N PHE A 355 4.03 9.76 10.25
CA PHE A 355 3.83 8.58 11.08
C PHE A 355 5.03 7.63 10.98
N SER A 356 5.12 6.68 11.90
CA SER A 356 6.14 5.64 11.88
C SER A 356 5.60 4.29 12.31
N LEU A 357 6.16 3.23 11.74
CA LEU A 357 5.85 1.84 12.01
C LEU A 357 7.10 1.11 12.47
N TRP A 358 7.04 0.53 13.67
CA TRP A 358 8.15 -0.19 14.30
C TRP A 358 7.75 -1.64 14.58
N SER A 359 8.74 -2.51 14.72
CA SER A 359 8.55 -3.83 15.32
C SER A 359 8.07 -3.71 16.77
N ASP A 360 7.58 -4.83 17.32
CA ASP A 360 7.28 -4.97 18.75
C ASP A 360 8.54 -4.83 19.63
N GLU A 361 9.73 -5.02 19.05
CA GLU A 361 11.03 -4.76 19.70
C GLU A 361 11.49 -3.28 19.62
N GLY A 362 10.73 -2.43 18.91
CA GLY A 362 10.98 -1.00 18.79
C GLY A 362 11.96 -0.61 17.69
N PHE A 363 12.17 -1.45 16.68
CA PHE A 363 13.13 -1.22 15.60
C PHE A 363 12.46 -1.17 14.22
N ILE A 364 13.21 -0.75 13.20
CA ILE A 364 12.80 -0.81 11.80
C ILE A 364 13.69 -1.84 11.10
N GLU A 365 13.14 -3.01 10.85
CA GLU A 365 13.84 -4.14 10.25
C GLU A 365 13.97 -3.95 8.74
N ARG A 366 15.17 -4.19 8.20
CA ARG A 366 15.51 -4.00 6.78
C ARG A 366 14.60 -4.77 5.80
N ARG A 367 13.90 -5.80 6.29
CA ARG A 367 13.07 -6.72 5.50
C ARG A 367 11.56 -6.53 5.74
N SER A 368 11.17 -5.66 6.66
CA SER A 368 9.76 -5.36 6.88
C SER A 368 9.31 -4.40 5.79
N GLY A 369 8.70 -4.92 4.72
CA GLY A 369 8.30 -4.15 3.53
C GLY A 369 7.35 -2.98 3.78
N ASN A 370 6.98 -2.66 5.03
CA ASN A 370 6.20 -1.50 5.43
C ASN A 370 6.59 -0.88 6.79
N GLN A 371 7.64 -1.33 7.48
CA GLN A 371 8.14 -0.57 8.66
C GLN A 371 8.95 0.62 8.18
N GLY A 372 8.93 1.71 8.96
CA GLY A 372 9.71 2.90 8.62
C GLY A 372 9.10 4.20 9.11
N ILE A 373 9.70 5.31 8.70
CA ILE A 373 9.19 6.67 8.92
C ILE A 373 8.59 7.19 7.62
N TYR A 374 7.36 7.67 7.70
CA TYR A 374 6.60 8.19 6.57
C TYR A 374 6.20 9.63 6.83
N ALA A 375 6.30 10.48 5.80
CA ALA A 375 5.74 11.82 5.84
C ALA A 375 5.45 12.31 4.41
N ALA A 376 4.27 12.91 4.20
CA ALA A 376 3.83 13.40 2.90
C ALA A 376 4.02 12.35 1.78
N ASP A 377 3.51 11.14 2.03
CA ASP A 377 3.59 9.96 1.14
C ASP A 377 5.01 9.50 0.78
N THR A 378 6.05 10.03 1.42
CA THR A 378 7.45 9.61 1.24
C THR A 378 7.88 8.72 2.40
N HIS A 379 8.53 7.60 2.09
CA HIS A 379 9.18 6.71 3.04
C HIS A 379 10.63 7.16 3.30
N TRP A 380 10.85 7.82 4.43
CA TRP A 380 12.13 8.48 4.73
C TRP A 380 13.18 7.53 5.27
N LEU A 381 12.79 6.63 6.18
CA LEU A 381 13.70 5.72 6.88
C LEU A 381 13.20 4.29 6.76
N SER A 382 13.99 3.44 6.12
CA SER A 382 13.65 2.04 5.79
C SER A 382 14.35 1.01 6.66
N HIS A 383 15.33 1.44 7.46
CA HIS A 383 16.03 0.60 8.41
C HIS A 383 16.51 1.41 9.61
N TYR A 384 16.38 0.84 10.80
CA TYR A 384 16.88 1.41 12.05
C TYR A 384 17.02 0.31 13.10
N MET A 385 18.26 -0.09 13.40
CA MET A 385 18.59 -1.11 14.39
C MET A 385 19.68 -0.61 15.32
N ILE A 386 19.59 -0.99 16.60
CA ILE A 386 20.71 -0.84 17.54
C ILE A 386 21.09 -2.22 18.07
N TYR A 387 22.37 -2.54 17.97
CA TYR A 387 22.96 -3.77 18.46
C TYR A 387 23.87 -3.48 19.65
N ILE A 388 23.93 -4.43 20.57
CA ILE A 388 24.81 -4.41 21.73
C ILE A 388 25.67 -5.67 21.65
N ASN A 389 26.97 -5.51 21.44
CA ASN A 389 27.91 -6.60 21.17
C ASN A 389 27.42 -7.53 20.03
N GLY A 390 26.88 -6.93 18.95
CA GLY A 390 26.38 -7.66 17.77
C GLY A 390 25.00 -8.30 17.93
N ILE A 391 24.29 -8.07 19.04
CA ILE A 391 22.95 -8.63 19.30
C ILE A 391 21.93 -7.51 19.47
N ALA A 392 20.81 -7.60 18.74
CA ALA A 392 19.68 -6.69 18.93
C ALA A 392 19.00 -6.98 20.29
N PRO A 393 18.88 -5.99 21.19
CA PRO A 393 18.31 -6.21 22.51
C PRO A 393 16.79 -6.37 22.44
N LYS A 394 16.24 -7.25 23.28
CA LYS A 394 14.79 -7.48 23.39
C LYS A 394 14.19 -6.74 24.59
N PRO A 395 13.04 -6.06 24.43
CA PRO A 395 12.46 -5.31 25.52
C PRO A 395 11.86 -6.26 26.58
N VAL A 396 12.04 -5.92 27.85
CA VAL A 396 11.38 -6.56 29.00
C VAL A 396 10.12 -5.81 29.45
N ALA A 397 10.00 -4.54 29.07
CA ALA A 397 8.81 -3.72 29.29
C ALA A 397 8.67 -2.68 28.17
N VAL A 398 7.43 -2.43 27.75
CA VAL A 398 7.09 -1.53 26.64
C VAL A 398 5.90 -0.67 27.06
N ASP A 399 6.07 0.64 27.02
CA ASP A 399 5.04 1.64 27.26
C ASP A 399 4.88 2.48 25.97
N VAL A 400 3.71 2.46 25.32
CA VAL A 400 3.47 3.18 24.05
C VAL A 400 2.39 4.22 24.23
N GLN A 401 2.63 5.43 23.72
CA GLN A 401 1.66 6.51 23.57
C GLN A 401 1.55 6.89 22.08
N GLN A 402 0.71 7.87 21.76
CA GLN A 402 0.46 8.29 20.38
C GLN A 402 1.73 8.74 19.63
N ASP A 403 2.61 9.46 20.31
CA ASP A 403 3.77 10.16 19.75
C ASP A 403 5.08 9.71 20.39
N GLN A 404 5.08 8.73 21.28
CA GLN A 404 6.28 8.24 21.93
C GLN A 404 6.16 6.79 22.39
N PHE A 405 7.31 6.16 22.61
CA PHE A 405 7.38 4.94 23.42
C PHE A 405 8.53 5.00 24.41
N VAL A 406 8.38 4.26 25.51
CA VAL A 406 9.44 3.96 26.46
C VAL A 406 9.63 2.46 26.51
N MET A 407 10.85 2.00 26.24
CA MET A 407 11.21 0.58 26.32
C MET A 407 12.31 0.37 27.33
N ARG A 408 12.23 -0.76 28.04
CA ARG A 408 13.27 -1.19 28.97
C ARG A 408 13.90 -2.48 28.44
N TYR A 409 15.22 -2.54 28.40
CA TYR A 409 15.98 -3.71 27.96
C TYR A 409 16.92 -4.16 29.07
N VAL A 410 17.25 -5.45 29.10
CA VAL A 410 18.31 -6.00 29.96
C VAL A 410 19.20 -6.90 29.11
N VAL A 411 20.47 -6.56 29.02
CA VAL A 411 21.50 -7.39 28.36
C VAL A 411 22.44 -7.93 29.42
N ALA A 412 22.63 -9.24 29.47
CA ALA A 412 23.50 -9.90 30.44
C ALA A 412 24.68 -10.57 29.73
N LEU A 413 25.88 -10.36 30.27
CA LEU A 413 27.13 -11.00 29.86
C LEU A 413 27.73 -11.76 31.05
N LYS A 414 28.81 -12.50 30.81
CA LYS A 414 29.51 -13.21 31.87
C LYS A 414 30.01 -12.20 32.92
N ASN A 415 29.47 -12.28 34.13
CA ASN A 415 29.79 -11.43 35.29
C ASN A 415 29.29 -9.97 35.24
N GLY A 416 28.37 -9.61 34.33
CA GLY A 416 27.80 -8.26 34.31
C GLY A 416 26.46 -8.14 33.58
N SER A 417 25.72 -7.06 33.85
CA SER A 417 24.44 -6.76 33.20
C SER A 417 24.31 -5.27 32.91
N LEU A 418 23.66 -4.95 31.79
CA LEU A 418 23.34 -3.60 31.35
C LEU A 418 21.81 -3.47 31.27
N ALA A 419 21.22 -2.66 32.16
CA ALA A 419 19.82 -2.27 32.05
C ALA A 419 19.71 -0.96 31.29
N ILE A 420 18.77 -0.89 30.36
CA ILE A 420 18.63 0.22 29.43
C ILE A 420 17.19 0.70 29.48
N GLN A 421 17.01 2.01 29.55
CA GLN A 421 15.76 2.68 29.26
C GLN A 421 15.92 3.49 27.98
N ARG A 422 15.14 3.14 26.98
CA ARG A 422 15.01 3.86 25.71
C ARG A 422 13.74 4.71 25.73
N THR A 423 13.82 5.95 25.29
CA THR A 423 12.69 6.86 25.17
C THR A 423 12.73 7.51 23.80
N LEU A 424 11.78 7.12 22.94
CA LEU A 424 11.66 7.67 21.60
C LEU A 424 10.47 8.61 21.54
N ARG A 425 10.68 9.84 21.07
CA ARG A 425 9.65 10.85 20.84
C ARG A 425 9.57 11.22 19.37
N PHE A 426 8.37 11.24 18.83
CA PHE A 426 8.05 11.42 17.43
C PHE A 426 7.29 12.74 17.21
N PHE A 427 7.85 13.60 16.38
CA PHE A 427 7.29 14.89 16.03
C PHE A 427 6.95 14.94 14.54
N ALA A 428 6.23 15.97 14.11
CA ALA A 428 5.82 16.10 12.70
C ALA A 428 6.98 16.15 11.70
N GLN A 429 8.17 16.61 12.09
CA GLN A 429 9.34 16.78 11.21
C GLN A 429 10.63 16.22 11.81
N SER A 430 10.52 15.54 12.94
CA SER A 430 11.70 15.07 13.66
C SER A 430 11.39 13.92 14.58
N LEU A 431 12.44 13.21 14.97
CA LEU A 431 12.40 12.16 15.96
C LEU A 431 13.60 12.34 16.90
N VAL A 432 13.38 12.05 18.18
CA VAL A 432 14.43 12.04 19.20
C VAL A 432 14.39 10.69 19.90
N ASP A 433 15.45 9.90 19.79
CA ASP A 433 15.61 8.61 20.46
C ASP A 433 16.71 8.70 21.52
N GLN A 434 16.32 8.57 22.79
CA GLN A 434 17.20 8.69 23.95
C GLN A 434 17.45 7.32 24.57
N TRP A 435 18.71 6.93 24.66
CA TRP A 435 19.15 5.69 25.28
C TRP A 435 19.88 6.02 26.57
N LYS A 436 19.39 5.49 27.70
CA LYS A 436 20.04 5.62 29.01
C LYS A 436 20.34 4.23 29.56
N TRP A 437 21.54 4.02 30.08
CA TRP A 437 21.90 2.72 30.65
C TRP A 437 22.46 2.83 32.06
N LYS A 438 22.36 1.71 32.78
CA LYS A 438 23.03 1.48 34.06
C LYS A 438 23.61 0.08 34.08
N ARG A 439 24.83 -0.04 34.61
CA ARG A 439 25.64 -1.26 34.62
C ARG A 439 25.73 -1.85 36.03
N TRP A 440 25.74 -3.18 36.11
CA TRP A 440 26.06 -3.95 37.33
C TRP A 440 27.07 -5.06 37.03
N GLY A 441 27.86 -5.44 38.04
CA GLY A 441 28.90 -6.48 37.91
C GLY A 441 30.22 -5.96 37.31
N ASN A 442 31.12 -6.86 36.93
CA ASN A 442 32.39 -6.53 36.29
C ASN A 442 32.51 -7.29 34.96
N CYS A 443 32.38 -6.59 33.84
CA CYS A 443 32.44 -7.15 32.50
C CYS A 443 33.73 -6.69 31.84
N GLU A 444 34.69 -7.60 31.65
CA GLU A 444 36.00 -7.29 31.06
C GLU A 444 35.92 -7.02 29.56
N ASP A 445 34.90 -7.58 28.88
CA ASP A 445 34.74 -7.52 27.42
C ASP A 445 34.17 -6.18 26.90
N GLY A 446 33.78 -5.25 27.78
CA GLY A 446 33.17 -3.97 27.41
C GLY A 446 31.76 -4.10 26.78
N TRP A 447 31.15 -2.95 26.48
CA TRP A 447 29.85 -2.88 25.81
C TRP A 447 29.96 -2.00 24.56
N MET A 448 29.75 -2.61 23.40
CA MET A 448 29.78 -1.96 22.09
C MET A 448 28.36 -1.74 21.62
N PHE A 449 28.00 -0.48 21.36
CA PHE A 449 26.75 -0.09 20.72
C PHE A 449 27.00 0.16 19.25
N GLU A 450 26.15 -0.40 18.40
CA GLU A 450 26.19 -0.20 16.96
C GLU A 450 24.80 0.20 16.47
N LEU A 451 24.71 1.37 15.85
CA LEU A 451 23.52 1.86 15.16
C LEU A 451 23.66 1.58 13.67
N GLU A 452 22.71 0.84 13.10
CA GLU A 452 22.53 0.70 11.66
C GLU A 452 21.26 1.42 11.21
N HIS A 453 21.32 2.14 10.08
CA HIS A 453 20.15 2.77 9.49
C HIS A 453 20.25 2.90 7.97
N ALA A 454 19.10 3.03 7.30
CA ALA A 454 19.01 3.25 5.87
C ALA A 454 17.82 4.13 5.49
N VAL A 455 18.00 4.92 4.43
CA VAL A 455 16.98 5.78 3.82
C VAL A 455 16.70 5.29 2.40
N ASP A 456 15.47 5.44 1.89
CA ASP A 456 15.12 5.03 0.52
C ASP A 456 14.26 6.05 -0.25
N PHE A 457 13.57 6.97 0.43
CA PHE A 457 12.72 8.02 -0.15
C PHE A 457 11.62 7.50 -1.09
N ARG A 458 11.22 6.23 -0.95
CA ARG A 458 10.22 5.62 -1.84
C ARG A 458 8.85 6.27 -1.65
N ASP A 459 8.12 6.43 -2.74
CA ASP A 459 6.73 6.87 -2.68
C ASP A 459 5.83 5.77 -2.11
N ILE A 460 4.77 6.13 -1.38
CA ILE A 460 3.84 5.16 -0.78
C ILE A 460 3.16 4.25 -1.82
N PHE A 461 2.97 4.71 -3.05
CA PHE A 461 2.41 3.88 -4.12
C PHE A 461 3.45 2.85 -4.63
N GLU A 462 4.75 3.17 -4.61
CA GLU A 462 5.81 2.19 -4.89
C GLU A 462 5.82 1.08 -3.83
N MET A 463 5.62 1.47 -2.56
CA MET A 463 5.48 0.51 -1.45
C MET A 463 4.26 -0.40 -1.61
N ARG A 464 3.25 0.05 -2.37
CA ARG A 464 2.03 -0.71 -2.71
C ARG A 464 2.16 -1.47 -4.04
N GLY A 465 3.35 -1.51 -4.64
CA GLY A 465 3.63 -2.26 -5.86
C GLY A 465 3.40 -1.49 -7.16
N PHE A 466 3.22 -0.17 -7.12
CA PHE A 466 3.12 0.63 -8.34
C PHE A 466 4.48 0.63 -9.07
N PRO A 467 4.53 0.26 -10.36
CA PRO A 467 5.78 0.12 -11.09
C PRO A 467 6.42 1.47 -11.37
N VAL A 468 7.76 1.51 -11.35
CA VAL A 468 8.55 2.70 -11.65
C VAL A 468 9.75 2.29 -12.50
N GLU A 469 10.02 3.07 -13.55
CA GLU A 469 11.12 2.81 -14.49
C GLU A 469 12.52 3.04 -13.90
N SER A 470 12.73 4.09 -13.10
CA SER A 470 14.01 4.37 -12.44
C SER A 470 13.83 5.18 -11.14
N PRO A 471 14.59 4.91 -10.07
CA PRO A 471 14.55 5.70 -8.84
C PRO A 471 15.19 7.08 -9.03
N GLY A 472 14.85 8.03 -8.14
CA GLY A 472 15.57 9.30 -8.04
C GLY A 472 17.01 9.12 -7.51
N LEU A 473 17.75 10.22 -7.37
CA LEU A 473 19.15 10.19 -6.96
C LEU A 473 19.33 10.57 -5.50
N ILE A 474 19.97 9.70 -4.72
CA ILE A 474 20.33 9.95 -3.31
C ILE A 474 21.81 10.32 -3.23
N TYR A 475 22.09 11.47 -2.61
CA TYR A 475 23.42 11.92 -2.24
C TYR A 475 23.52 11.89 -0.71
N SER A 476 24.64 11.43 -0.15
CA SER A 476 24.81 11.34 1.30
C SER A 476 26.19 11.81 1.73
N ASP A 477 26.23 12.60 2.80
CA ASP A 477 27.43 13.22 3.33
C ASP A 477 27.48 13.16 4.86
N LEU A 478 28.69 12.94 5.40
CA LEU A 478 28.95 13.06 6.83
C LEU A 478 29.06 14.54 7.20
N THR A 479 28.30 14.98 8.19
CA THR A 479 28.40 16.33 8.75
C THR A 479 29.18 16.26 10.08
N GLY A 480 30.50 16.17 9.99
CA GLY A 480 31.39 15.90 11.14
C GLY A 480 31.31 14.44 11.60
N ASN A 481 31.76 14.15 12.82
CA ASN A 481 31.75 12.78 13.37
C ASN A 481 30.35 12.36 13.87
N SER A 482 29.52 13.30 14.31
CA SER A 482 28.21 13.04 14.90
C SER A 482 27.03 13.06 13.92
N GLY A 483 27.19 13.57 12.70
CA GLY A 483 26.05 13.84 11.83
C GLY A 483 26.14 13.23 10.45
N GLU A 484 24.98 13.00 9.85
CA GLU A 484 24.75 12.53 8.49
C GLU A 484 23.65 13.36 7.84
N ARG A 485 23.80 13.59 6.55
CA ARG A 485 22.82 14.27 5.71
C ARG A 485 22.60 13.46 4.46
N HIS A 486 21.34 13.30 4.09
CA HIS A 486 20.91 12.63 2.88
C HIS A 486 20.03 13.59 2.08
N GLN A 487 20.41 13.81 0.83
CA GLN A 487 19.69 14.63 -0.12
C GLN A 487 19.14 13.73 -1.22
N TYR A 488 17.82 13.68 -1.35
CA TYR A 488 17.17 13.01 -2.45
C TYR A 488 16.71 14.03 -3.49
N ARG A 489 17.18 13.90 -4.72
CA ARG A 489 16.61 14.58 -5.88
C ARG A 489 15.57 13.64 -6.50
N GLY A 490 14.30 13.94 -6.26
CA GLY A 490 13.19 13.22 -6.85
C GLY A 490 13.09 13.41 -8.36
N ARG A 491 12.40 12.48 -9.01
CA ARG A 491 11.90 12.51 -10.38
C ARG A 491 10.96 13.70 -10.62
N ASP A 492 10.28 14.17 -9.57
CA ASP A 492 9.50 15.41 -9.59
C ASP A 492 10.35 16.70 -9.51
N ASP A 493 11.67 16.58 -9.69
CA ASP A 493 12.69 17.62 -9.54
C ASP A 493 12.70 18.30 -8.15
N ARG A 494 11.97 17.77 -7.17
CA ARG A 494 11.99 18.28 -5.79
C ARG A 494 13.13 17.66 -5.01
N ILE A 495 13.79 18.51 -4.24
CA ILE A 495 14.82 18.10 -3.30
C ILE A 495 14.15 17.78 -1.96
N ARG A 496 14.45 16.62 -1.40
CA ARG A 496 14.01 16.18 -0.08
C ARG A 496 15.23 15.94 0.80
N MET A 497 15.25 16.52 2.00
CA MET A 497 16.38 16.43 2.92
C MET A 497 16.04 15.59 4.16
N PHE A 498 16.90 14.63 4.47
CA PHE A 498 16.91 13.91 5.74
C PHE A 498 18.25 14.15 6.44
N SER A 499 18.23 14.34 7.76
CA SER A 499 19.45 14.45 8.55
C SER A 499 19.36 13.65 9.83
N LEU A 500 20.45 13.02 10.20
CA LEU A 500 20.63 12.29 11.45
C LEU A 500 21.82 12.89 12.22
N SER A 501 21.67 13.11 13.51
CA SER A 501 22.75 13.57 14.38
C SER A 501 22.73 12.80 15.69
N VAL A 502 23.91 12.50 16.24
CA VAL A 502 24.05 11.78 17.50
C VAL A 502 24.87 12.56 18.52
N SER A 503 24.63 12.29 19.80
CA SER A 503 25.41 12.84 20.90
C SER A 503 25.46 11.82 22.06
N PRO A 504 26.63 11.50 22.64
CA PRO A 504 27.96 11.99 22.30
C PRO A 504 28.47 11.46 20.94
N ASP A 505 29.59 12.03 20.47
CA ASP A 505 30.23 11.61 19.22
C ASP A 505 30.60 10.11 19.25
N PRO A 506 30.34 9.38 18.15
CA PRO A 506 30.72 7.97 18.04
C PRO A 506 32.22 7.82 17.85
N ILE A 507 32.75 6.63 18.18
CA ILE A 507 34.16 6.28 17.92
C ILE A 507 34.41 6.01 16.44
N THR A 508 33.39 5.58 15.70
CA THR A 508 33.43 5.29 14.27
C THR A 508 32.12 5.74 13.66
N SER A 509 32.21 6.42 12.51
CA SER A 509 31.08 7.05 11.85
C SER A 509 31.24 6.83 10.35
N GLU A 510 30.34 6.05 9.77
CA GLU A 510 30.20 5.82 8.34
C GLU A 510 28.76 6.15 7.94
N ILE A 511 28.51 6.41 6.66
CA ILE A 511 27.13 6.61 6.20
C ILE A 511 26.32 5.34 6.49
N GLY A 512 25.23 5.48 7.23
CA GLY A 512 24.37 4.36 7.64
C GLY A 512 24.82 3.62 8.89
N SER A 513 26.01 3.87 9.45
CA SER A 513 26.52 3.13 10.63
C SER A 513 27.29 4.00 11.63
N LYS A 514 26.99 3.84 12.92
CA LYS A 514 27.68 4.53 14.02
C LYS A 514 27.98 3.59 15.17
N GLN A 515 29.17 3.71 15.77
CA GLN A 515 29.59 2.83 16.86
C GLN A 515 30.07 3.61 18.09
N TRP A 516 29.75 3.09 19.28
CA TRP A 516 30.22 3.57 20.58
C TRP A 516 30.75 2.41 21.42
N ILE A 517 31.73 2.68 22.27
CA ILE A 517 32.21 1.75 23.30
C ILE A 517 32.00 2.40 24.66
N ILE A 518 31.28 1.73 25.56
CA ILE A 518 31.15 2.14 26.95
C ILE A 518 32.45 1.77 27.68
N ASP A 519 33.05 2.74 28.37
CA ASP A 519 34.22 2.49 29.22
C ASP A 519 33.85 1.50 30.34
N SER A 520 34.69 0.51 30.57
CA SER A 520 34.57 -0.46 31.68
C SER A 520 34.33 0.19 33.05
N HIS A 521 34.79 1.43 33.26
CA HIS A 521 34.60 2.20 34.48
C HIS A 521 33.27 2.97 34.55
N GLU A 522 32.58 3.14 33.43
CA GLU A 522 31.30 3.84 33.37
C GLU A 522 30.18 2.98 34.00
N SER A 523 29.52 3.53 35.03
CA SER A 523 28.41 2.85 35.73
C SER A 523 27.04 3.20 35.16
N GLU A 524 26.91 4.36 34.53
CA GLU A 524 25.70 4.86 33.87
C GLU A 524 26.09 5.86 32.79
N GLY A 525 25.25 5.96 31.76
CA GLY A 525 25.50 6.83 30.62
C GLY A 525 24.27 7.04 29.77
N ASN A 526 24.42 7.87 28.74
CA ASN A 526 23.36 8.11 27.77
C ASN A 526 23.91 8.54 26.41
N PHE A 527 23.15 8.21 25.35
CA PHE A 527 23.28 8.86 24.06
C PHE A 527 21.91 9.19 23.48
N GLU A 528 21.89 10.15 22.59
CA GLU A 528 20.71 10.66 21.92
C GLU A 528 20.92 10.67 20.41
N ILE A 529 19.92 10.20 19.69
CA ILE A 529 19.86 10.23 18.23
C ILE A 529 18.71 11.16 17.84
N ARG A 530 19.00 12.16 17.00
CA ARG A 530 18.02 13.08 16.46
C ARG A 530 17.94 12.91 14.95
N MET A 531 16.74 12.75 14.44
CA MET A 531 16.47 12.72 13.01
C MET A 531 15.58 13.89 12.65
N LYS A 532 15.74 14.43 11.43
CA LYS A 532 14.88 15.47 10.88
C LYS A 532 14.62 15.22 9.40
N TRP A 533 13.42 15.57 8.96
CA TRP A 533 12.99 15.55 7.56
C TRP A 533 12.15 16.78 7.24
N GLU A 534 11.98 17.06 5.97
CA GLU A 534 11.20 18.20 5.48
C GLU A 534 9.75 17.82 5.17
N LEU A 535 8.83 18.77 5.33
CA LEU A 535 7.44 18.63 4.86
C LEU A 535 7.19 19.65 3.75
N PRO A 536 6.25 19.34 2.82
CA PRO A 536 5.71 20.33 1.91
C PRO A 536 5.20 21.58 2.66
N PRO A 537 5.39 22.81 2.14
CA PRO A 537 4.94 24.03 2.81
C PRO A 537 3.43 24.11 3.09
N THR A 538 2.64 23.33 2.35
CA THR A 538 1.17 23.24 2.49
C THR A 538 0.72 22.40 3.68
N LEU A 539 1.61 21.61 4.28
CA LEU A 539 1.29 20.77 5.43
C LEU A 539 1.86 21.41 6.70
N HIS A 540 0.99 21.62 7.70
CA HIS A 540 1.40 22.27 8.93
C HIS A 540 1.95 21.27 9.94
N SER A 541 3.11 21.59 10.53
CA SER A 541 3.77 20.76 11.54
C SER A 541 3.07 20.80 12.90
N SER A 542 2.34 21.87 13.19
CA SER A 542 1.59 22.06 14.42
C SER A 542 0.10 21.92 14.15
N ILE A 543 -0.55 21.02 14.88
CA ILE A 543 -2.00 21.00 14.94
C ILE A 543 -2.43 22.16 15.84
N ARG A 544 -3.20 23.12 15.30
CA ARG A 544 -3.87 24.10 16.14
C ARG A 544 -4.94 23.38 16.97
N ARG A 545 -4.56 22.96 18.18
CA ARG A 545 -5.52 22.46 19.16
C ARG A 545 -6.24 23.67 19.75
N GLU A 546 -7.39 24.01 19.19
CA GLU A 546 -8.37 24.75 20.00
C GLU A 546 -8.73 23.88 21.21
N SER A 547 -8.96 24.50 22.36
CA SER A 547 -9.12 23.80 23.64
C SER A 547 -10.47 23.08 23.78
N ASN A 548 -10.85 22.25 22.81
CA ASN A 548 -12.04 21.42 22.90
C ASN A 548 -11.68 20.07 23.51
N GLN A 549 -11.91 19.99 24.82
CA GLN A 549 -11.79 18.78 25.60
C GLN A 549 -12.97 17.84 25.28
N TRP A 550 -12.68 16.55 25.23
CA TRP A 550 -13.70 15.52 25.19
C TRP A 550 -14.64 15.63 26.40
N PRO A 551 -15.95 15.39 26.23
CA PRO A 551 -16.81 15.14 27.37
C PRO A 551 -16.35 13.86 28.09
N LYS A 552 -16.49 13.84 29.40
CA LYS A 552 -16.20 12.64 30.18
C LYS A 552 -17.37 11.68 30.05
N VAL A 553 -17.16 10.57 29.35
CA VAL A 553 -18.15 9.50 29.16
C VAL A 553 -17.73 8.28 29.97
N ILE A 554 -18.65 7.78 30.80
CA ILE A 554 -18.48 6.57 31.60
C ILE A 554 -19.60 5.61 31.22
N VAL A 555 -19.24 4.41 30.78
CA VAL A 555 -20.14 3.31 30.46
C VAL A 555 -19.92 2.19 31.47
N GLU A 556 -20.98 1.66 32.07
CA GLU A 556 -20.90 0.58 33.07
C GLU A 556 -20.33 -0.71 32.46
N ASN A 557 -20.66 -1.02 31.21
CA ASN A 557 -20.06 -2.13 30.49
C ASN A 557 -18.56 -1.86 30.21
N GLU A 558 -17.68 -2.66 30.84
CA GLU A 558 -16.23 -2.52 30.73
C GLU A 558 -15.69 -2.74 29.31
N GLU A 559 -16.26 -3.68 28.54
CA GLU A 559 -15.86 -3.94 27.15
C GLU A 559 -16.08 -2.69 26.28
N TRP A 560 -17.24 -2.05 26.44
CA TRP A 560 -17.54 -0.78 25.77
C TRP A 560 -16.61 0.34 26.21
N GLN A 561 -16.42 0.51 27.51
CA GLN A 561 -15.56 1.57 28.04
C GLN A 561 -14.13 1.46 27.50
N HIS A 562 -13.60 0.24 27.42
CA HIS A 562 -12.24 0.02 26.93
C HIS A 562 -12.07 0.30 25.44
N VAL A 563 -13.02 -0.14 24.62
CA VAL A 563 -13.00 0.14 23.17
C VAL A 563 -13.21 1.63 22.89
N LEU A 564 -14.08 2.31 23.66
CA LEU A 564 -14.26 3.78 23.57
C LEU A 564 -12.99 4.55 23.90
N ASN A 565 -12.26 4.14 24.96
CA ASN A 565 -11.00 4.78 25.32
C ASN A 565 -9.97 4.64 24.19
N GLN A 566 -9.82 3.44 23.62
CA GLN A 566 -8.89 3.24 22.51
C GLN A 566 -9.32 4.01 21.25
N ALA A 567 -10.62 4.06 20.95
CA ALA A 567 -11.15 4.85 19.84
C ALA A 567 -10.87 6.36 20.03
N GLN A 568 -10.95 6.86 21.26
CA GLN A 568 -10.58 8.25 21.59
C GLN A 568 -9.11 8.53 21.26
N ASP A 569 -8.21 7.64 21.68
CA ASP A 569 -6.77 7.77 21.42
C ASP A 569 -6.45 7.68 19.91
N ASP A 570 -7.18 6.85 19.17
CA ASP A 570 -7.03 6.71 17.73
C ASP A 570 -7.50 7.97 16.97
N VAL A 571 -8.59 8.61 17.43
CA VAL A 571 -9.04 9.91 16.91
C VAL A 571 -8.00 11.00 17.16
N GLU A 572 -7.36 11.02 18.34
CA GLU A 572 -6.27 11.96 18.62
C GLU A 572 -5.03 11.67 17.75
N MET A 573 -4.73 10.39 17.48
CA MET A 573 -3.65 9.94 16.61
C MET A 573 -3.83 10.41 15.16
N LEU A 574 -5.03 10.27 14.61
CA LEU A 574 -5.29 10.43 13.19
C LEU A 574 -5.49 11.89 12.72
N GLN A 575 -5.38 12.88 13.61
CA GLN A 575 -5.51 14.30 13.22
C GLN A 575 -4.30 14.83 12.42
N THR A 576 -4.58 15.57 11.36
CA THR A 576 -3.62 16.31 10.52
C THR A 576 -4.24 17.63 10.08
N ASP A 577 -3.43 18.70 10.02
CA ASP A 577 -3.90 20.04 9.62
C ASP A 577 -3.42 20.39 8.21
N PHE A 578 -4.37 20.58 7.30
CA PHE A 578 -4.16 20.96 5.89
C PHE A 578 -4.28 22.48 5.68
N GLY A 579 -4.15 23.27 6.75
CA GLY A 579 -4.21 24.74 6.74
C GLY A 579 -5.58 25.32 7.11
N GLN A 580 -6.57 24.46 7.35
CA GLN A 580 -7.94 24.84 7.70
C GLN A 580 -8.36 24.34 9.09
N GLY A 581 -7.44 23.75 9.86
CA GLY A 581 -7.72 23.12 11.16
C GLY A 581 -7.52 21.60 11.13
N PRO A 582 -7.60 20.93 12.30
CA PRO A 582 -7.43 19.49 12.40
C PRO A 582 -8.53 18.71 11.67
N VAL A 583 -8.13 17.80 10.78
CA VAL A 583 -8.99 16.82 10.11
C VAL A 583 -8.45 15.41 10.34
N LEU A 584 -9.33 14.42 10.39
CA LEU A 584 -8.93 13.02 10.46
C LEU A 584 -8.49 12.52 9.08
N VAL A 585 -7.28 11.98 9.01
CA VAL A 585 -6.85 11.17 7.86
C VAL A 585 -7.47 9.78 7.94
N ALA A 586 -7.63 9.07 6.82
CA ALA A 586 -8.35 7.79 6.79
C ALA A 586 -7.73 6.74 7.72
N GLY A 587 -6.51 6.28 7.45
CA GLY A 587 -5.81 5.41 8.41
C GLY A 587 -4.49 4.84 7.95
N LEU A 588 -3.80 4.20 8.88
CA LEU A 588 -2.38 3.88 8.72
C LEU A 588 -2.13 2.39 8.43
N PRO A 589 -1.14 2.08 7.58
CA PRO A 589 -0.19 3.03 6.96
C PRO A 589 -0.63 3.60 5.59
N TRP A 590 -1.53 2.92 4.88
CA TRP A 590 -1.70 3.15 3.44
C TRP A 590 -2.50 4.40 3.09
N PHE A 591 -3.40 4.81 3.97
CA PHE A 591 -4.36 5.90 3.76
C PHE A 591 -4.13 7.05 4.75
N GLY A 592 -2.88 7.26 5.17
CA GLY A 592 -2.47 8.31 6.12
C GLY A 592 -2.54 9.74 5.56
N THR A 593 -3.52 10.03 4.72
CA THR A 593 -3.78 11.33 4.10
C THR A 593 -5.27 11.70 4.14
N LEU A 594 -5.62 12.88 3.62
CA LEU A 594 -7.01 13.30 3.47
C LEU A 594 -7.75 12.41 2.45
N PHE A 595 -8.73 11.66 2.95
CA PHE A 595 -9.82 11.09 2.18
C PHE A 595 -11.10 11.81 2.55
N GLY A 596 -11.75 12.46 1.59
CA GLY A 596 -12.91 13.32 1.84
C GLY A 596 -14.09 12.57 2.46
N ARG A 597 -14.36 11.36 1.96
CA ARG A 597 -15.42 10.48 2.49
C ARG A 597 -15.14 10.11 3.94
N ASP A 598 -13.96 9.54 4.20
CA ASP A 598 -13.55 9.09 5.52
C ASP A 598 -13.56 10.24 6.53
N ALA A 599 -13.04 11.41 6.13
CA ALA A 599 -13.03 12.60 6.97
C ALA A 599 -14.45 13.05 7.32
N ILE A 600 -15.35 13.14 6.33
CA ILE A 600 -16.75 13.56 6.55
C ILE A 600 -17.51 12.56 7.43
N LEU A 601 -17.43 11.26 7.12
CA LEU A 601 -18.15 10.23 7.89
C LEU A 601 -17.60 10.13 9.31
N SER A 602 -16.28 10.19 9.51
CA SER A 602 -15.69 10.18 10.85
C SER A 602 -16.08 11.43 11.64
N ALA A 603 -16.09 12.61 11.00
CA ALA A 603 -16.54 13.84 11.63
C ALA A 603 -18.03 13.77 12.01
N TYR A 604 -18.87 13.20 11.15
CA TYR A 604 -20.29 12.96 11.46
C TYR A 604 -20.46 12.00 12.65
N GLN A 605 -19.75 10.88 12.64
CA GLN A 605 -19.78 9.87 13.72
C GLN A 605 -19.35 10.45 15.08
N LEU A 606 -18.48 11.45 15.09
CA LEU A 606 -17.97 12.11 16.29
C LEU A 606 -18.69 13.41 16.64
N LEU A 607 -19.62 13.88 15.79
CA LEU A 607 -20.18 15.23 15.84
C LEU A 607 -20.79 15.60 17.20
N LEU A 608 -21.41 14.65 17.88
CA LEU A 608 -21.98 14.89 19.21
C LEU A 608 -20.90 15.30 20.23
N PHE A 609 -19.71 14.69 20.16
CA PHE A 609 -18.65 14.79 21.16
C PHE A 609 -17.51 15.72 20.74
N ARG A 610 -17.23 15.85 19.43
CA ARG A 610 -16.14 16.64 18.84
C ARG A 610 -16.61 17.45 17.63
N PRO A 611 -17.52 18.42 17.82
CA PRO A 611 -18.04 19.24 16.72
C PRO A 611 -16.94 20.08 16.03
N ASP A 612 -15.84 20.38 16.72
CA ASP A 612 -14.69 21.09 16.15
C ASP A 612 -14.03 20.37 14.97
N LEU A 613 -14.01 19.03 15.00
CA LEU A 613 -13.50 18.23 13.89
C LEU A 613 -14.42 18.33 12.68
N ALA A 614 -15.73 18.44 12.87
CA ALA A 614 -16.67 18.66 11.79
C ALA A 614 -16.53 20.05 11.16
N GLU A 615 -16.38 21.10 11.97
CA GLU A 615 -16.15 22.47 11.45
C GLU A 615 -14.84 22.56 10.64
N SER A 616 -13.76 21.95 11.15
CA SER A 616 -12.46 21.90 10.47
C SER A 616 -12.50 21.03 9.20
N THR A 617 -13.27 19.94 9.22
CA THR A 617 -13.52 19.10 8.04
C THR A 617 -14.26 19.88 6.97
N LEU A 618 -15.35 20.57 7.31
CA LEU A 618 -16.09 21.43 6.38
C LEU A 618 -15.19 22.50 5.77
N ALA A 619 -14.35 23.16 6.58
CA ALA A 619 -13.39 24.15 6.11
C ALA A 619 -12.36 23.56 5.13
N THR A 620 -11.83 22.37 5.43
CA THR A 620 -10.86 21.67 4.58
C THR A 620 -11.49 21.21 3.27
N MET A 621 -12.69 20.64 3.31
CA MET A 621 -13.41 20.18 2.12
C MET A 621 -13.78 21.35 1.22
N ALA A 622 -14.26 22.46 1.78
CA ALA A 622 -14.54 23.69 1.04
C ALA A 622 -13.28 24.25 0.36
N HIS A 623 -12.12 24.18 1.03
CA HIS A 623 -10.84 24.63 0.45
C HIS A 623 -10.44 23.81 -0.79
N PHE A 624 -10.81 22.54 -0.85
CA PHE A 624 -10.51 21.64 -1.95
C PHE A 624 -11.70 21.38 -2.90
N GLN A 625 -12.79 22.15 -2.81
CA GLN A 625 -13.94 21.99 -3.72
C GLN A 625 -13.49 22.22 -5.17
N GLY A 626 -13.91 21.33 -6.08
CA GLY A 626 -13.59 21.40 -7.49
C GLY A 626 -14.08 22.69 -8.12
N GLN A 627 -13.26 23.29 -8.98
CA GLN A 627 -13.51 24.58 -9.63
C GLN A 627 -13.48 24.50 -11.15
N ILE A 628 -12.86 23.45 -11.70
CA ILE A 628 -12.70 23.25 -13.14
C ILE A 628 -13.22 21.87 -13.56
N ILE A 629 -13.34 21.67 -14.87
CA ILE A 629 -13.62 20.36 -15.45
C ILE A 629 -12.28 19.72 -15.81
N ASP A 630 -11.88 18.69 -15.07
CA ASP A 630 -10.67 17.90 -15.31
C ASP A 630 -11.04 16.41 -15.30
N PRO A 631 -11.14 15.75 -16.47
CA PRO A 631 -11.48 14.34 -16.56
C PRO A 631 -10.48 13.40 -15.89
N GLU A 632 -9.18 13.71 -15.91
CA GLU A 632 -8.13 12.84 -15.35
C GLU A 632 -8.26 12.75 -13.83
N ARG A 633 -8.61 13.87 -13.20
CA ARG A 633 -8.88 13.96 -11.75
C ARG A 633 -10.33 13.69 -11.39
N SER A 634 -11.20 13.54 -12.37
CA SER A 634 -12.66 13.52 -12.21
C SER A 634 -13.21 14.77 -11.52
N GLU A 635 -12.51 15.91 -11.65
CA GLU A 635 -12.89 17.19 -11.07
C GLU A 635 -14.03 17.82 -11.88
N MET A 636 -15.01 18.37 -11.17
CA MET A 636 -16.08 19.19 -11.72
C MET A 636 -16.35 20.35 -10.76
N PRO A 637 -16.81 21.51 -11.25
CA PRO A 637 -17.26 22.59 -10.39
C PRO A 637 -18.29 22.11 -9.35
N GLY A 638 -18.07 22.45 -8.09
CA GLY A 638 -18.95 22.08 -6.98
C GLY A 638 -18.68 20.71 -6.35
N LYS A 639 -18.01 19.80 -7.06
CA LYS A 639 -17.72 18.43 -6.59
C LYS A 639 -16.67 18.45 -5.47
N MET A 640 -16.85 17.62 -4.44
CA MET A 640 -15.92 17.53 -3.32
C MET A 640 -14.79 16.53 -3.57
N VAL A 641 -13.60 16.83 -3.06
CA VAL A 641 -12.39 16.01 -3.24
C VAL A 641 -12.54 14.64 -2.56
N HIS A 642 -12.12 13.57 -3.23
CA HIS A 642 -12.07 12.23 -2.65
C HIS A 642 -10.75 11.97 -1.95
N GLU A 643 -9.62 12.30 -2.57
CA GLU A 643 -8.28 12.00 -2.02
C GLU A 643 -7.29 13.12 -2.39
N VAL A 644 -6.40 13.48 -1.44
CA VAL A 644 -5.31 14.46 -1.66
C VAL A 644 -3.98 13.84 -1.24
N ARG A 645 -3.02 13.76 -2.16
CA ARG A 645 -1.68 13.21 -1.95
C ARG A 645 -0.60 14.22 -2.31
N TYR A 646 0.53 14.12 -1.61
CA TYR A 646 1.70 15.00 -1.79
C TYR A 646 2.93 14.24 -2.28
N GLY A 647 2.80 12.92 -2.46
CA GLY A 647 3.82 12.02 -2.96
C GLY A 647 4.37 12.40 -4.33
N GLU A 648 5.55 11.86 -4.61
CA GLU A 648 6.27 12.07 -5.85
C GLU A 648 5.47 11.61 -7.08
N LEU A 649 4.86 10.42 -7.00
CA LEU A 649 4.05 9.88 -8.12
C LEU A 649 2.79 10.71 -8.37
N ALA A 650 2.20 11.28 -7.32
CA ALA A 650 1.07 12.20 -7.43
C ALA A 650 1.48 13.55 -8.04
N ASN A 651 2.66 14.08 -7.67
CA ASN A 651 3.19 15.32 -8.24
C ASN A 651 3.53 15.19 -9.74
N LEU A 652 3.96 14.01 -10.17
CA LEU A 652 4.23 13.69 -11.58
C LEU A 652 2.96 13.45 -12.41
N GLY A 653 1.80 13.27 -11.77
CA GLY A 653 0.57 12.87 -12.44
C GLY A 653 0.55 11.40 -12.89
N HIS A 654 1.48 10.56 -12.41
CA HIS A 654 1.47 9.12 -12.68
C HIS A 654 0.30 8.41 -11.97
N VAL A 655 -0.18 9.01 -10.89
CA VAL A 655 -1.43 8.65 -10.23
C VAL A 655 -2.31 9.90 -10.09
N PRO A 656 -3.64 9.78 -10.18
CA PRO A 656 -4.54 10.95 -10.18
C PRO A 656 -4.70 11.57 -8.78
N PHE A 657 -4.17 10.92 -7.74
CA PHE A 657 -4.44 11.19 -6.32
C PHE A 657 -3.83 12.49 -5.77
N GLY A 658 -3.14 13.30 -6.57
CA GLY A 658 -2.68 14.63 -6.13
C GLY A 658 -3.85 15.48 -5.64
N ARG A 659 -4.93 15.53 -6.43
CA ARG A 659 -6.27 15.99 -6.04
C ARG A 659 -7.27 15.19 -6.86
N TYR A 660 -7.77 14.11 -6.30
CA TYR A 660 -8.66 13.20 -6.99
C TYR A 660 -10.09 13.37 -6.49
N TYR A 661 -11.03 13.48 -7.40
CA TYR A 661 -12.45 13.73 -7.16
C TYR A 661 -13.32 12.55 -7.60
N GLY A 662 -12.74 11.36 -7.82
CA GLY A 662 -13.47 10.18 -8.28
C GLY A 662 -14.27 9.48 -7.19
N SER A 663 -15.13 10.24 -6.51
CA SER A 663 -16.19 9.71 -5.67
C SER A 663 -17.53 10.37 -6.00
N VAL A 664 -18.62 9.62 -5.84
CA VAL A 664 -19.99 10.11 -5.99
C VAL A 664 -20.64 10.49 -4.64
N ASP A 665 -20.12 9.95 -3.54
CA ASP A 665 -20.72 10.08 -2.19
C ASP A 665 -20.27 11.32 -1.41
N VAL A 666 -19.07 11.84 -1.66
CA VAL A 666 -18.47 12.92 -0.83
C VAL A 666 -19.29 14.21 -0.92
N THR A 667 -19.73 14.59 -2.11
CA THR A 667 -20.48 15.83 -2.34
C THR A 667 -21.82 15.88 -1.58
N PRO A 668 -22.71 14.86 -1.65
CA PRO A 668 -23.92 14.87 -0.83
C PRO A 668 -23.60 14.75 0.67
N LEU A 669 -22.59 13.96 1.06
CA LEU A 669 -22.17 13.85 2.46
C LEU A 669 -21.67 15.18 3.06
N PHE A 670 -21.03 16.04 2.27
CA PHE A 670 -20.62 17.38 2.71
C PHE A 670 -21.82 18.24 3.13
N ILE A 671 -22.88 18.22 2.33
CA ILE A 671 -24.11 18.99 2.61
C ILE A 671 -24.80 18.45 3.87
N LEU A 672 -24.83 17.12 4.04
CA LEU A 672 -25.29 16.48 5.28
C LEU A 672 -24.50 16.97 6.49
N LEU A 673 -23.17 16.90 6.42
CA LEU A 673 -22.30 17.30 7.52
C LEU A 673 -22.49 18.78 7.86
N LEU A 674 -22.64 19.65 6.86
CA LEU A 674 -22.90 21.07 7.05
C LEU A 674 -24.19 21.29 7.86
N TYR A 675 -25.29 20.69 7.43
CA TYR A 675 -26.57 20.80 8.12
C TYR A 675 -26.51 20.22 9.53
N GLU A 676 -25.98 19.02 9.71
CA GLU A 676 -25.93 18.36 11.01
C GLU A 676 -25.01 19.12 11.97
N THR A 677 -23.90 19.69 11.48
CA THR A 677 -23.01 20.53 12.27
C THR A 677 -23.71 21.82 12.68
N TRP A 678 -24.38 22.51 11.76
CA TRP A 678 -25.15 23.70 12.07
C TRP A 678 -26.29 23.42 13.06
N LYS A 679 -27.04 22.33 12.87
CA LYS A 679 -28.09 21.87 13.79
C LYS A 679 -27.51 21.61 15.19
N ARG A 680 -26.35 20.94 15.26
CA ARG A 680 -25.67 20.57 16.51
C ARG A 680 -25.09 21.78 17.25
N THR A 681 -24.49 22.74 16.55
CA THR A 681 -23.74 23.84 17.17
C THR A 681 -24.53 25.15 17.23
N GLY A 682 -25.53 25.33 16.37
CA GLY A 682 -26.24 26.61 16.20
C GLY A 682 -25.35 27.73 15.66
N ASN A 683 -24.17 27.41 15.12
CA ASN A 683 -23.17 28.38 14.68
C ASN A 683 -23.62 29.04 13.36
N SER A 684 -24.20 30.24 13.44
CA SER A 684 -24.65 30.97 12.24
C SER A 684 -23.48 31.38 11.33
N ALA A 685 -22.29 31.65 11.90
CA ALA A 685 -21.12 32.01 11.10
C ALA A 685 -20.65 30.85 10.22
N LEU A 686 -20.90 29.60 10.64
CA LEU A 686 -20.63 28.41 9.84
C LEU A 686 -21.55 28.35 8.62
N LEU A 687 -22.85 28.66 8.81
CA LEU A 687 -23.81 28.75 7.71
C LEU A 687 -23.40 29.86 6.73
N ASP A 688 -23.13 31.07 7.22
CA ASP A 688 -22.73 32.21 6.39
C ASP A 688 -21.48 31.91 5.56
N ARG A 689 -20.52 31.16 6.13
CA ARG A 689 -19.25 30.83 5.48
C ARG A 689 -19.39 29.78 4.39
N PHE A 690 -20.26 28.77 4.57
CA PHE A 690 -20.27 27.58 3.70
C PHE A 690 -21.55 27.40 2.88
N LEU A 691 -22.58 28.23 3.05
CA LEU A 691 -23.82 28.11 2.28
C LEU A 691 -23.59 28.22 0.76
N SER A 692 -22.73 29.14 0.30
CA SER A 692 -22.41 29.25 -1.13
C SER A 692 -21.69 28.00 -1.66
N VAL A 693 -20.75 27.45 -0.88
CA VAL A 693 -20.03 26.20 -1.20
C VAL A 693 -21.02 25.03 -1.31
N ALA A 694 -22.01 24.97 -0.41
CA ALA A 694 -23.07 23.97 -0.44
C ALA A 694 -24.02 24.15 -1.63
N ARG A 695 -24.31 25.38 -2.06
CA ARG A 695 -25.07 25.66 -3.29
C ARG A 695 -24.33 25.15 -4.52
N ASP A 696 -23.02 25.39 -4.62
CA ASP A 696 -22.20 24.87 -5.73
C ASP A 696 -22.18 23.32 -5.75
N ALA A 697 -22.05 22.71 -4.56
CA ALA A 697 -22.16 21.26 -4.40
C ALA A 697 -23.55 20.72 -4.80
N MET A 698 -24.61 21.45 -4.46
CA MET A 698 -25.97 21.11 -4.83
C MET A 698 -26.22 21.27 -6.33
N ASP A 699 -25.63 22.28 -6.98
CA ASP A 699 -25.72 22.44 -8.42
C ASP A 699 -25.09 21.27 -9.18
N TRP A 700 -23.95 20.74 -8.70
CA TRP A 700 -23.37 19.51 -9.22
C TRP A 700 -24.31 18.31 -9.04
N LEU A 701 -24.89 18.14 -7.85
CA LEU A 701 -25.85 17.06 -7.56
C LEU A 701 -27.06 17.11 -8.48
N ARG A 702 -27.67 18.29 -8.63
CA ARG A 702 -28.86 18.49 -9.47
C ARG A 702 -28.59 18.19 -10.94
N GLN A 703 -27.39 18.50 -11.43
CA GLN A 703 -26.99 18.19 -12.79
C GLN A 703 -26.81 16.68 -13.02
N GLY A 704 -26.38 15.93 -12.00
CA GLY A 704 -26.23 14.48 -12.08
C GLY A 704 -27.53 13.69 -11.93
N ILE A 705 -28.54 14.26 -11.25
CA ILE A 705 -29.87 13.67 -11.07
C ILE A 705 -30.76 14.08 -12.26
N ASP A 706 -30.74 13.27 -13.31
CA ASP A 706 -31.51 13.53 -14.53
C ASP A 706 -32.30 12.28 -14.98
N GLU A 707 -33.27 12.47 -15.89
CA GLU A 707 -34.10 11.38 -16.41
C GLU A 707 -33.32 10.38 -17.29
N ALA A 708 -32.18 10.78 -17.87
CA ALA A 708 -31.32 9.86 -18.62
C ALA A 708 -30.60 8.87 -17.69
N ASN A 709 -30.40 9.27 -16.43
CA ASN A 709 -29.88 8.46 -15.32
C ASN A 709 -31.01 7.91 -14.43
N HIS A 710 -32.21 7.70 -14.99
CA HIS A 710 -33.38 7.15 -14.28
C HIS A 710 -33.86 8.01 -13.09
N GLY A 711 -33.54 9.31 -13.08
CA GLY A 711 -33.84 10.24 -12.00
C GLY A 711 -32.99 10.02 -10.75
N LEU A 712 -31.79 9.44 -10.91
CA LEU A 712 -30.89 9.03 -9.84
C LEU A 712 -29.47 9.56 -10.11
N LEU A 713 -28.65 9.64 -9.06
CA LEU A 713 -27.25 10.04 -9.19
C LEU A 713 -26.39 8.82 -9.53
N MET A 714 -25.79 8.82 -10.72
CA MET A 714 -24.93 7.74 -11.19
C MET A 714 -23.46 8.18 -11.28
N PHE A 715 -22.54 7.25 -11.05
CA PHE A 715 -21.11 7.47 -11.31
C PHE A 715 -20.64 6.73 -12.55
N HIS A 716 -19.59 7.26 -13.18
CA HIS A 716 -18.94 6.65 -14.34
C HIS A 716 -17.53 6.19 -13.94
N SER A 717 -17.10 5.00 -14.38
CA SER A 717 -15.72 4.54 -14.19
C SER A 717 -14.75 5.52 -14.85
N SER A 718 -13.62 5.79 -14.20
CA SER A 718 -12.52 6.48 -14.89
C SER A 718 -11.92 5.53 -15.93
N ASN A 719 -11.71 6.02 -17.15
CA ASN A 719 -10.99 5.28 -18.20
C ASN A 719 -9.45 5.43 -18.06
N GLN A 720 -8.98 6.25 -17.11
CA GLN A 720 -7.59 6.70 -16.95
C GLN A 720 -7.20 6.64 -15.47
N ALA A 721 -6.51 5.56 -15.06
CA ALA A 721 -5.82 5.36 -13.75
C ALA A 721 -6.60 5.58 -12.43
N GLY A 722 -7.86 6.04 -12.47
CA GLY A 722 -8.72 6.27 -11.30
C GLY A 722 -9.53 5.04 -10.88
N LEU A 723 -10.38 5.23 -9.86
CA LEU A 723 -11.28 4.19 -9.35
C LEU A 723 -12.35 3.81 -10.38
N SER A 724 -12.58 2.49 -10.52
CA SER A 724 -13.65 1.94 -11.36
C SER A 724 -15.01 1.97 -10.67
N VAL A 725 -15.02 1.87 -9.34
CA VAL A 725 -16.19 2.04 -8.47
C VAL A 725 -15.97 3.28 -7.61
N GLN A 726 -16.87 4.25 -7.69
CA GLN A 726 -16.71 5.56 -7.05
C GLN A 726 -17.60 5.73 -5.80
N SER A 727 -18.07 4.63 -5.20
CA SER A 727 -18.75 4.63 -3.91
C SER A 727 -17.84 4.08 -2.81
N TRP A 728 -18.34 3.88 -1.59
CA TRP A 728 -17.51 3.40 -0.47
C TRP A 728 -16.99 1.99 -0.67
N LYS A 729 -17.72 1.15 -1.41
CA LYS A 729 -17.23 -0.17 -1.86
C LYS A 729 -16.36 -0.03 -3.10
N ASP A 730 -15.29 0.76 -3.02
CA ASP A 730 -14.45 1.17 -4.16
C ASP A 730 -13.51 0.09 -4.74
N SER A 731 -13.61 -1.17 -4.31
CA SER A 731 -12.88 -2.25 -4.97
C SER A 731 -13.49 -2.59 -6.33
N ALA A 732 -12.63 -2.88 -7.31
CA ALA A 732 -13.07 -3.14 -8.69
C ALA A 732 -13.99 -4.38 -8.84
N ASP A 733 -14.04 -5.24 -7.82
CA ASP A 733 -14.84 -6.45 -7.78
C ASP A 733 -16.09 -6.35 -6.88
N SER A 734 -16.45 -5.17 -6.37
CA SER A 734 -17.52 -5.02 -5.38
C SER A 734 -18.93 -5.09 -5.95
N MET A 735 -19.14 -4.65 -7.19
CA MET A 735 -20.46 -4.52 -7.82
C MET A 735 -20.79 -5.78 -8.63
N VAL A 736 -21.63 -6.65 -8.06
CA VAL A 736 -21.92 -8.00 -8.58
C VAL A 736 -23.42 -8.27 -8.74
N TYR A 737 -23.75 -9.10 -9.73
CA TYR A 737 -25.05 -9.76 -9.88
C TYR A 737 -25.10 -11.10 -9.11
N SER A 738 -26.29 -11.66 -8.93
CA SER A 738 -26.51 -12.94 -8.23
C SER A 738 -25.78 -14.12 -8.89
N ASP A 739 -25.59 -14.05 -10.20
CA ASP A 739 -24.85 -15.05 -10.98
C ASP A 739 -23.31 -14.95 -10.83
N GLY A 740 -22.83 -13.92 -10.11
CA GLY A 740 -21.43 -13.62 -9.82
C GLY A 740 -20.73 -12.75 -10.86
N THR A 741 -21.43 -12.28 -11.91
CA THR A 741 -20.86 -11.37 -12.90
C THR A 741 -20.71 -9.95 -12.36
N LEU A 742 -19.69 -9.22 -12.83
CA LEU A 742 -19.43 -7.84 -12.43
C LEU A 742 -20.29 -6.87 -13.23
N ALA A 743 -20.91 -5.92 -12.54
CA ALA A 743 -21.66 -4.84 -13.17
C ALA A 743 -20.71 -3.81 -13.80
N GLN A 744 -21.15 -3.21 -14.91
CA GLN A 744 -20.40 -2.17 -15.61
C GLN A 744 -20.98 -0.80 -15.34
N SER A 745 -20.12 0.18 -15.05
CA SER A 745 -20.52 1.59 -14.92
C SER A 745 -21.19 2.11 -16.22
N PRO A 746 -22.08 3.12 -16.16
CA PRO A 746 -22.48 3.83 -14.95
C PRO A 746 -23.38 3.02 -14.01
N LEU A 747 -23.24 3.28 -12.71
CA LEU A 747 -24.05 2.66 -11.65
C LEU A 747 -24.64 3.73 -10.72
N ALA A 748 -25.86 3.53 -10.27
CA ALA A 748 -26.43 4.21 -9.10
C ALA A 748 -26.46 3.23 -7.93
N VAL A 749 -25.73 3.52 -6.85
CA VAL A 749 -25.65 2.66 -5.66
C VAL A 749 -26.61 3.14 -4.57
N ALA A 750 -27.16 2.21 -3.78
CA ALA A 750 -28.31 2.44 -2.91
C ALA A 750 -28.03 3.48 -1.81
N GLU A 751 -26.91 3.34 -1.12
CA GLU A 751 -26.50 4.20 -0.02
C GLU A 751 -26.33 5.65 -0.48
N VAL A 752 -25.78 5.86 -1.67
CA VAL A 752 -25.60 7.19 -2.28
C VAL A 752 -26.93 7.85 -2.57
N GLN A 753 -27.93 7.11 -3.07
CA GLN A 753 -29.27 7.68 -3.28
C GLN A 753 -29.88 8.11 -1.94
N GLY A 754 -29.62 7.33 -0.88
CA GLY A 754 -29.91 7.73 0.48
C GLY A 754 -29.24 9.04 0.88
N TYR A 755 -27.94 9.19 0.62
CA TYR A 755 -27.20 10.42 0.95
C TYR A 755 -27.74 11.61 0.16
N VAL A 756 -28.05 11.43 -1.12
CA VAL A 756 -28.65 12.45 -1.99
C VAL A 756 -30.01 12.89 -1.45
N PHE A 757 -30.89 11.94 -1.10
CA PHE A 757 -32.19 12.23 -0.49
C PHE A 757 -32.03 13.11 0.76
N GLN A 758 -31.12 12.73 1.65
CA GLN A 758 -30.90 13.48 2.88
C GLN A 758 -30.18 14.80 2.62
N ALA A 759 -29.35 14.92 1.57
CA ALA A 759 -28.67 16.17 1.19
C ALA A 759 -29.65 17.19 0.66
N LEU A 760 -30.66 16.76 -0.11
CA LEU A 760 -31.76 17.61 -0.56
C LEU A 760 -32.59 18.12 0.63
N ASN A 761 -32.92 17.26 1.59
CA ASN A 761 -33.62 17.69 2.81
C ASN A 761 -32.76 18.63 3.66
N ALA A 762 -31.48 18.31 3.86
CA ALA A 762 -30.53 19.15 4.58
C ALA A 762 -30.40 20.55 3.93
N MET A 763 -30.29 20.59 2.60
CA MET A 763 -30.23 21.85 1.86
C MET A 763 -31.53 22.64 1.98
N ALA A 764 -32.68 21.98 2.02
CA ALA A 764 -33.94 22.67 2.26
C ALA A 764 -33.97 23.37 3.62
N GLU A 765 -33.51 22.70 4.68
CA GLU A 765 -33.43 23.31 6.02
C GLU A 765 -32.42 24.47 6.07
N LEU A 766 -31.26 24.33 5.40
CA LEU A 766 -30.24 25.38 5.32
C LEU A 766 -30.76 26.62 4.55
N GLU A 767 -31.46 26.43 3.43
CA GLU A 767 -32.03 27.52 2.65
C GLU A 767 -33.15 28.22 3.41
N GLU A 768 -34.03 27.47 4.08
CA GLU A 768 -35.09 28.04 4.91
C GLU A 768 -34.50 28.86 6.08
N ALA A 769 -33.44 28.35 6.72
CA ALA A 769 -32.70 29.09 7.74
C ALA A 769 -32.03 30.37 7.21
N SER A 770 -31.64 30.38 5.93
CA SER A 770 -31.10 31.56 5.24
C SER A 770 -32.18 32.53 4.72
N GLY A 771 -33.45 32.11 4.75
CA GLY A 771 -34.62 32.90 4.32
C GLY A 771 -35.16 32.58 2.92
N ASP A 772 -34.62 31.59 2.20
CA ASP A 772 -35.10 31.16 0.87
C ASP A 772 -36.07 29.97 0.96
N VAL A 773 -37.31 30.27 1.35
CA VAL A 773 -38.39 29.28 1.49
C VAL A 773 -38.76 28.63 0.15
N GLN A 774 -38.56 29.33 -0.98
CA GLN A 774 -38.88 28.80 -2.30
C GLN A 774 -37.87 27.73 -2.72
N ALA A 775 -36.57 28.00 -2.55
CA ALA A 775 -35.53 27.00 -2.77
C ALA A 775 -35.72 25.79 -1.83
N ALA A 776 -36.06 26.04 -0.55
CA ALA A 776 -36.33 24.97 0.41
C ALA A 776 -37.47 24.05 -0.04
N THR A 777 -38.57 24.61 -0.52
CA THR A 777 -39.71 23.83 -1.05
C THR A 777 -39.29 23.01 -2.27
N HIS A 778 -38.52 23.60 -3.19
CA HIS A 778 -38.04 22.90 -4.38
C HIS A 778 -37.16 21.69 -4.03
N TYR A 779 -36.25 21.83 -3.07
CA TYR A 779 -35.39 20.73 -2.64
C TYR A 779 -36.17 19.60 -1.94
N ARG A 780 -37.18 19.91 -1.13
CA ARG A 780 -38.08 18.89 -0.54
C ARG A 780 -38.81 18.11 -1.62
N GLU A 781 -39.35 18.78 -2.65
CA GLU A 781 -39.99 18.11 -3.77
C GLU A 781 -39.02 17.23 -4.57
N MET A 782 -37.77 17.67 -4.75
CA MET A 782 -36.71 16.86 -5.37
C MET A 782 -36.39 15.62 -4.54
N ALA A 783 -36.26 15.76 -3.22
CA ALA A 783 -35.99 14.64 -2.31
C ALA A 783 -37.09 13.57 -2.45
N GLU A 784 -38.35 14.01 -2.49
CA GLU A 784 -39.49 13.11 -2.69
C GLU A 784 -39.50 12.40 -4.04
N ARG A 785 -39.07 13.07 -5.13
CA ARG A 785 -38.88 12.43 -6.43
C ARG A 785 -37.77 11.37 -6.39
N VAL A 786 -36.62 11.69 -5.81
CA VAL A 786 -35.50 10.73 -5.65
C VAL A 786 -35.94 9.53 -4.83
N ARG A 787 -36.68 9.73 -3.74
CA ARG A 787 -37.25 8.64 -2.92
C ARG A 787 -38.17 7.73 -3.73
N ALA A 788 -39.05 8.31 -4.56
CA ALA A 788 -39.94 7.54 -5.42
C ALA A 788 -39.15 6.72 -6.45
N LYS A 789 -38.16 7.32 -7.11
CA LYS A 789 -37.27 6.63 -8.07
C LYS A 789 -36.43 5.54 -7.43
N PHE A 790 -35.89 5.78 -6.23
CA PHE A 790 -35.20 4.76 -5.47
C PHE A 790 -36.10 3.55 -5.20
N HIS A 791 -37.33 3.76 -4.72
CA HIS A 791 -38.24 2.64 -4.51
C HIS A 791 -38.63 1.93 -5.81
N GLU A 792 -38.91 2.67 -6.88
CA GLU A 792 -39.26 2.13 -8.20
C GLU A 792 -38.18 1.18 -8.74
N HIS A 793 -36.91 1.58 -8.68
CA HIS A 793 -35.81 0.85 -9.32
C HIS A 793 -35.10 -0.15 -8.41
N PHE A 794 -35.01 0.10 -7.10
CA PHE A 794 -34.20 -0.73 -6.19
C PHE A 794 -35.01 -1.77 -5.43
N TRP A 795 -36.33 -1.62 -5.25
CA TRP A 795 -37.10 -2.59 -4.49
C TRP A 795 -37.21 -3.92 -5.26
N LEU A 796 -36.80 -5.02 -4.62
CA LEU A 796 -36.85 -6.37 -5.15
C LEU A 796 -37.98 -7.14 -4.43
N PRO A 797 -39.20 -7.23 -5.02
CA PRO A 797 -40.36 -7.80 -4.32
C PRO A 797 -40.17 -9.25 -3.91
N GLU A 798 -39.44 -10.04 -4.71
CA GLU A 798 -39.19 -11.46 -4.43
C GLU A 798 -38.24 -11.65 -3.25
N LEU A 799 -37.28 -10.74 -3.07
CA LEU A 799 -36.33 -10.78 -1.97
C LEU A 799 -36.80 -10.03 -0.72
N GLN A 800 -37.88 -9.23 -0.85
CA GLN A 800 -38.35 -8.30 0.19
C GLN A 800 -37.21 -7.41 0.70
N TYR A 801 -36.36 -6.96 -0.22
CA TYR A 801 -35.15 -6.20 0.06
C TYR A 801 -34.90 -5.19 -1.06
N TYR A 802 -33.93 -4.30 -0.86
CA TYR A 802 -33.49 -3.37 -1.90
C TYR A 802 -32.20 -3.89 -2.55
N ALA A 803 -32.05 -3.65 -3.84
CA ALA A 803 -30.83 -3.94 -4.58
C ALA A 803 -29.64 -3.11 -4.03
N MET A 804 -28.42 -3.61 -4.20
CA MET A 804 -27.21 -2.86 -3.86
C MET A 804 -26.99 -1.65 -4.79
N ALA A 805 -27.26 -1.84 -6.08
CA ALA A 805 -27.13 -0.82 -7.11
C ALA A 805 -28.10 -1.09 -8.26
N ILE A 806 -28.22 -0.13 -9.16
CA ILE A 806 -28.81 -0.32 -10.49
C ILE A 806 -27.79 0.03 -11.57
N ASP A 807 -27.87 -0.67 -12.70
CA ASP A 807 -27.00 -0.45 -13.84
C ASP A 807 -27.50 0.65 -14.80
N ARG A 808 -26.73 0.88 -15.86
CA ARG A 808 -27.04 1.86 -16.92
C ARG A 808 -28.42 1.68 -17.56
N ASP A 809 -28.91 0.44 -17.62
CA ASP A 809 -30.17 0.09 -18.27
C ASP A 809 -31.34 0.11 -17.26
N GLY A 810 -31.05 0.45 -15.99
CA GLY A 810 -32.01 0.50 -14.90
C GLY A 810 -32.28 -0.87 -14.28
N ASN A 811 -31.47 -1.88 -14.60
CA ASN A 811 -31.60 -3.21 -14.01
C ASN A 811 -30.98 -3.23 -12.61
N PRO A 812 -31.66 -3.80 -11.61
CA PRO A 812 -31.09 -3.95 -10.28
C PRO A 812 -30.03 -5.04 -10.23
N LEU A 813 -28.95 -4.78 -9.49
CA LEU A 813 -28.04 -5.83 -9.03
C LEU A 813 -28.77 -6.66 -7.98
N ASP A 814 -29.21 -7.84 -8.37
CA ASP A 814 -30.12 -8.73 -7.67
C ASP A 814 -29.47 -9.56 -6.55
N VAL A 815 -28.60 -8.90 -5.77
CA VAL A 815 -27.86 -9.49 -4.64
C VAL A 815 -28.28 -8.87 -3.32
N ILE A 816 -28.07 -9.63 -2.24
CA ILE A 816 -28.31 -9.16 -0.88
C ILE A 816 -26.99 -8.68 -0.28
N SER A 817 -26.91 -7.39 0.02
CA SER A 817 -25.73 -6.71 0.55
C SER A 817 -26.06 -5.86 1.78
N SER A 818 -25.04 -5.19 2.34
CA SER A 818 -25.20 -4.28 3.47
C SER A 818 -25.70 -2.88 3.09
N ASP A 819 -25.50 -2.43 1.85
CA ASP A 819 -25.68 -1.03 1.40
C ASP A 819 -27.09 -0.49 1.67
N PRO A 820 -28.17 -1.25 1.40
CA PRO A 820 -29.52 -0.80 1.74
C PRO A 820 -29.76 -0.54 3.23
N GLY A 821 -28.94 -1.12 4.10
CA GLY A 821 -29.01 -0.84 5.53
C GLY A 821 -28.64 0.62 5.85
N GLN A 822 -27.74 1.24 5.08
CA GLN A 822 -27.44 2.67 5.26
C GLN A 822 -28.60 3.57 4.81
N CYS A 823 -29.46 3.11 3.91
CA CYS A 823 -30.67 3.82 3.51
C CYS A 823 -31.71 3.95 4.65
N LEU A 824 -31.59 3.14 5.72
CA LEU A 824 -32.37 3.33 6.95
C LEU A 824 -31.91 4.58 7.72
N TRP A 825 -30.60 4.87 7.72
CA TRP A 825 -30.02 6.03 8.39
C TRP A 825 -30.50 7.35 7.76
N THR A 826 -30.54 7.40 6.44
CA THR A 826 -30.97 8.59 5.70
C THR A 826 -32.49 8.76 5.70
N GLY A 827 -33.24 7.69 5.99
CA GLY A 827 -34.71 7.71 6.02
C GLY A 827 -35.37 7.67 4.64
N ILE A 828 -34.62 7.37 3.58
CA ILE A 828 -35.19 7.19 2.23
C ILE A 828 -36.12 5.96 2.17
N ILE A 829 -35.84 4.92 2.97
CA ILE A 829 -36.72 3.75 3.11
C ILE A 829 -37.94 4.11 3.98
N THR A 830 -39.13 3.98 3.40
CA THR A 830 -40.38 4.30 4.09
C THR A 830 -40.79 3.20 5.08
N LYS A 831 -41.54 3.59 6.12
CA LYS A 831 -41.94 2.71 7.24
C LYS A 831 -42.46 1.31 6.85
N PRO A 832 -43.29 1.14 5.81
CA PRO A 832 -43.79 -0.19 5.43
C PRO A 832 -42.69 -1.21 5.05
N PHE A 833 -41.53 -0.75 4.60
CA PHE A 833 -40.45 -1.60 4.10
C PHE A 833 -39.28 -1.73 5.10
N GLN A 834 -39.18 -0.84 6.09
CA GLN A 834 -38.09 -0.83 7.08
C GLN A 834 -37.94 -2.17 7.79
N LYS A 835 -39.06 -2.78 8.21
CA LYS A 835 -39.02 -4.07 8.91
C LYS A 835 -38.41 -5.18 8.05
N ALA A 836 -38.79 -5.28 6.78
CA ALA A 836 -38.28 -6.31 5.89
C ALA A 836 -36.77 -6.19 5.68
N VAL A 837 -36.28 -4.96 5.54
CA VAL A 837 -34.84 -4.66 5.41
C VAL A 837 -34.09 -5.03 6.70
N ILE A 838 -34.63 -4.69 7.87
CA ILE A 838 -34.01 -5.01 9.16
C ILE A 838 -33.99 -6.52 9.42
N ASP A 839 -35.11 -7.21 9.19
CA ASP A 839 -35.21 -8.66 9.32
C ASP A 839 -34.19 -9.37 8.40
N ARG A 840 -33.92 -8.79 7.22
CA ARG A 840 -32.88 -9.30 6.33
C ARG A 840 -31.46 -9.01 6.82
N LEU A 841 -31.17 -7.81 7.34
CA LEU A 841 -29.86 -7.45 7.88
C LEU A 841 -29.44 -8.35 9.06
N ILE A 842 -30.37 -8.71 9.94
CA ILE A 842 -30.10 -9.57 11.11
C ILE A 842 -30.08 -11.07 10.77
N SER A 843 -30.35 -11.46 9.51
CA SER A 843 -30.30 -12.85 9.10
C SER A 843 -28.87 -13.41 9.12
N GLN A 844 -28.71 -14.68 9.45
CA GLN A 844 -27.38 -15.31 9.69
C GLN A 844 -26.40 -15.22 8.52
N ASP A 845 -26.89 -15.06 7.30
CA ASP A 845 -26.04 -14.92 6.12
C ASP A 845 -25.53 -13.49 5.91
N LEU A 846 -26.17 -12.45 6.45
CA LEU A 846 -25.62 -11.08 6.50
C LEU A 846 -24.97 -10.77 7.86
N PHE A 847 -25.65 -11.03 8.96
CA PHE A 847 -25.08 -10.85 10.29
C PHE A 847 -24.18 -12.03 10.66
N SER A 848 -22.88 -11.76 10.75
CA SER A 848 -21.85 -12.79 11.04
C SER A 848 -21.80 -13.23 12.49
N GLY A 849 -22.53 -12.58 13.40
CA GLY A 849 -22.32 -12.69 14.84
C GLY A 849 -21.19 -11.79 15.37
N TRP A 850 -20.45 -11.12 14.48
CA TRP A 850 -19.49 -10.05 14.80
C TRP A 850 -19.91 -8.69 14.24
N GLY A 851 -20.68 -8.67 13.15
CA GLY A 851 -21.16 -7.46 12.48
C GLY A 851 -21.80 -7.80 11.12
N ILE A 852 -22.21 -6.78 10.37
CA ILE A 852 -22.89 -6.98 9.07
C ILE A 852 -21.85 -7.20 7.97
N ARG A 853 -22.01 -8.29 7.22
CA ARG A 853 -21.19 -8.58 6.04
C ARG A 853 -21.57 -7.66 4.89
N THR A 854 -20.56 -7.28 4.11
CA THR A 854 -20.73 -6.48 2.89
C THR A 854 -21.56 -7.18 1.81
N LEU A 855 -21.54 -8.51 1.78
CA LEU A 855 -22.34 -9.34 0.87
C LEU A 855 -22.86 -10.57 1.63
N SER A 856 -24.09 -11.00 1.36
CA SER A 856 -24.67 -12.20 1.97
C SER A 856 -23.82 -13.43 1.69
N ALA A 857 -23.62 -14.26 2.71
CA ALA A 857 -22.92 -15.54 2.60
C ALA A 857 -23.61 -16.57 1.68
N ARG A 858 -24.82 -16.28 1.19
CA ARG A 858 -25.55 -17.11 0.23
C ARG A 858 -25.26 -16.72 -1.22
N GLU A 859 -24.69 -15.55 -1.47
CA GLU A 859 -24.40 -15.07 -2.82
C GLU A 859 -23.21 -15.81 -3.43
N ARG A 860 -23.25 -16.04 -4.74
CA ARG A 860 -22.18 -16.78 -5.44
C ARG A 860 -20.83 -16.07 -5.35
N ALA A 861 -20.83 -14.74 -5.35
CA ALA A 861 -19.64 -13.93 -5.28
C ALA A 861 -19.10 -13.73 -3.85
N TYR A 862 -19.75 -14.32 -2.83
CA TYR A 862 -19.32 -14.17 -1.45
C TYR A 862 -17.93 -14.74 -1.21
N ASP A 863 -17.08 -13.93 -0.59
CA ASP A 863 -15.78 -14.30 -0.08
C ASP A 863 -15.55 -13.59 1.27
N PRO A 864 -15.49 -14.33 2.40
CA PRO A 864 -15.28 -13.74 3.71
C PRO A 864 -13.93 -13.02 3.84
N TYR A 865 -12.98 -13.26 2.94
CA TYR A 865 -11.66 -12.62 2.92
C TYR A 865 -11.52 -11.56 1.82
N SER A 866 -12.58 -11.29 1.05
CA SER A 866 -12.60 -10.18 0.10
C SER A 866 -12.82 -8.85 0.82
N TYR A 867 -12.23 -7.79 0.26
CA TYR A 867 -12.32 -6.43 0.79
C TYR A 867 -13.78 -5.92 0.87
N HIS A 868 -14.61 -6.14 -0.15
CA HIS A 868 -16.02 -5.69 -0.19
C HIS A 868 -17.05 -6.78 -0.58
N ARG A 869 -16.66 -8.05 -0.73
CA ARG A 869 -17.58 -9.15 -1.06
C ARG A 869 -17.84 -10.14 0.08
N GLY A 870 -17.73 -9.70 1.32
CA GLY A 870 -18.07 -10.55 2.45
C GLY A 870 -17.48 -10.15 3.79
N SER A 871 -16.47 -9.28 3.82
CA SER A 871 -15.91 -8.70 5.05
C SER A 871 -16.94 -7.91 5.88
N VAL A 872 -16.59 -7.65 7.14
CA VAL A 872 -17.34 -6.77 8.05
C VAL A 872 -16.58 -5.45 8.20
N TRP A 873 -17.30 -4.35 7.99
CA TRP A 873 -16.79 -2.99 8.13
C TRP A 873 -17.46 -2.30 9.32
N PRO A 874 -16.70 -1.79 10.30
CA PRO A 874 -17.27 -1.10 11.46
C PRO A 874 -18.10 0.12 11.08
N HIS A 875 -17.63 0.92 10.11
CA HIS A 875 -18.32 2.15 9.70
C HIS A 875 -19.71 1.84 9.11
N ASP A 876 -19.77 0.90 8.17
CA ASP A 876 -21.00 0.45 7.53
C ASP A 876 -21.98 -0.10 8.59
N THR A 877 -21.49 -0.99 9.45
CA THR A 877 -22.29 -1.55 10.56
C THR A 877 -22.80 -0.45 11.50
N SER A 878 -21.99 0.56 11.83
CA SER A 878 -22.39 1.66 12.72
C SER A 878 -23.48 2.55 12.13
N ILE A 879 -23.43 2.79 10.81
CA ILE A 879 -24.45 3.58 10.08
C ILE A 879 -25.75 2.78 10.01
N ILE A 880 -25.67 1.46 9.76
CA ILE A 880 -26.82 0.57 9.79
C ILE A 880 -27.48 0.57 11.18
N VAL A 881 -26.69 0.47 12.26
CA VAL A 881 -27.17 0.57 13.65
C VAL A 881 -27.88 1.92 13.88
N ALA A 882 -27.29 3.03 13.44
CA ALA A 882 -27.91 4.34 13.53
C ALA A 882 -29.27 4.40 12.79
N GLY A 883 -29.36 3.78 11.61
CA GLY A 883 -30.60 3.64 10.84
C GLY A 883 -31.66 2.77 11.52
N MET A 884 -31.25 1.67 12.16
CA MET A 884 -32.15 0.84 12.96
C MET A 884 -32.72 1.61 14.16
N CYS A 885 -31.88 2.35 14.89
CA CYS A 885 -32.30 3.22 15.99
C CYS A 885 -33.29 4.29 15.51
N ARG A 886 -32.99 4.97 14.41
CA ARG A 886 -33.89 5.96 13.77
C ARG A 886 -35.24 5.36 13.37
N SER A 887 -35.25 4.09 12.98
CA SER A 887 -36.45 3.35 12.59
C SER A 887 -37.22 2.75 13.77
N GLY A 888 -36.70 2.89 15.01
CA GLY A 888 -37.33 2.38 16.24
C GLY A 888 -36.98 0.94 16.63
N TYR A 889 -36.01 0.31 15.95
CA TYR A 889 -35.59 -1.09 16.18
C TYR A 889 -34.34 -1.15 17.07
N ILE A 890 -34.50 -0.65 18.30
CA ILE A 890 -33.37 -0.45 19.23
C ILE A 890 -32.76 -1.77 19.72
N HIS A 891 -33.56 -2.83 19.85
CA HIS A 891 -33.10 -4.12 20.34
C HIS A 891 -32.17 -4.80 19.32
N GLU A 892 -32.58 -4.83 18.05
CA GLU A 892 -31.78 -5.34 16.94
C GLU A 892 -30.49 -4.51 16.76
N ALA A 893 -30.60 -3.19 16.90
CA ALA A 893 -29.46 -2.28 16.87
C ALA A 893 -28.45 -2.56 18.00
N ALA A 894 -28.92 -2.72 19.24
CA ALA A 894 -28.09 -3.01 20.41
C ALA A 894 -27.36 -4.36 20.27
N MET A 895 -28.05 -5.39 19.75
CA MET A 895 -27.46 -6.69 19.47
C MET A 895 -26.26 -6.60 18.51
N ILE A 896 -26.43 -5.91 17.38
CA ILE A 896 -25.35 -5.76 16.38
C ILE A 896 -24.21 -4.90 16.94
N ALA A 897 -24.54 -3.80 17.61
CA ALA A 897 -23.54 -2.90 18.17
C ALA A 897 -22.68 -3.61 19.23
N ASN A 898 -23.31 -4.39 20.12
CA ASN A 898 -22.60 -5.17 21.13
C ASN A 898 -21.72 -6.26 20.50
N ALA A 899 -22.19 -6.93 19.44
CA ALA A 899 -21.38 -7.91 18.72
C ALA A 899 -20.12 -7.27 18.09
N LEU A 900 -20.26 -6.08 17.51
CA LEU A 900 -19.14 -5.36 16.91
C LEU A 900 -18.14 -4.87 17.97
N VAL A 901 -18.60 -4.30 19.08
CA VAL A 901 -17.72 -3.90 20.19
C VAL A 901 -17.01 -5.11 20.81
N SER A 902 -17.72 -6.23 20.95
CA SER A 902 -17.12 -7.50 21.39
C SER A 902 -16.01 -7.95 20.43
N ALA A 903 -16.20 -7.83 19.10
CA ALA A 903 -15.14 -8.09 18.12
C ALA A 903 -13.90 -7.22 18.35
N GLY A 904 -14.10 -5.93 18.64
CA GLY A 904 -13.05 -4.96 18.98
C GLY A 904 -12.11 -5.45 20.08
N ASN A 905 -12.64 -6.16 21.09
CA ASN A 905 -11.87 -6.66 22.23
C ASN A 905 -10.86 -7.77 21.88
N PHE A 906 -10.99 -8.42 20.71
CA PHE A 906 -10.07 -9.45 20.25
C PHE A 906 -8.88 -8.91 19.45
N PHE A 907 -8.97 -7.67 18.98
CA PHE A 907 -7.89 -7.04 18.23
C PHE A 907 -6.84 -6.42 19.16
N PRO A 908 -5.57 -6.31 18.73
CA PRO A 908 -4.52 -5.69 19.53
C PRO A 908 -4.94 -4.30 20.04
N LYS A 909 -4.60 -3.98 21.30
CA LYS A 909 -5.04 -2.76 22.01
C LYS A 909 -6.55 -2.53 22.10
N ARG A 910 -7.39 -3.52 21.77
CA ARG A 910 -8.85 -3.35 21.64
C ARG A 910 -9.23 -2.31 20.58
N ARG A 911 -8.36 -2.16 19.57
CA ARG A 911 -8.51 -1.22 18.46
C ARG A 911 -9.38 -1.83 17.39
N MET A 912 -10.43 -1.11 16.98
CA MET A 912 -11.23 -1.53 15.85
C MET A 912 -10.44 -1.35 14.54
N PRO A 913 -10.22 -2.41 13.74
CA PRO A 913 -9.56 -2.28 12.44
C PRO A 913 -10.49 -1.67 11.40
N GLU A 914 -9.95 -1.23 10.28
CA GLU A 914 -10.71 -0.77 9.10
C GLU A 914 -11.80 -1.77 8.66
N LEU A 915 -11.44 -3.05 8.60
CA LEU A 915 -12.31 -4.17 8.30
C LEU A 915 -11.73 -5.46 8.90
N PHE A 916 -12.57 -6.49 8.99
CA PHE A 916 -12.14 -7.85 9.28
C PHE A 916 -12.97 -8.87 8.51
N SER A 917 -12.54 -10.13 8.52
CA SER A 917 -13.15 -11.18 7.71
C SER A 917 -14.58 -11.49 8.15
N GLY A 918 -15.46 -11.77 7.18
CA GLY A 918 -16.87 -12.11 7.43
C GLY A 918 -17.14 -13.53 7.88
N VAL A 919 -16.15 -14.25 8.41
CA VAL A 919 -16.37 -15.61 8.95
C VAL A 919 -17.41 -15.55 10.08
N SER A 920 -18.34 -16.49 10.08
CA SER A 920 -19.38 -16.60 11.11
C SER A 920 -18.78 -16.85 12.49
N ARG A 921 -19.41 -16.29 13.52
CA ARG A 921 -19.28 -16.75 14.90
C ARG A 921 -20.13 -18.01 15.08
N GLU A 922 -19.49 -19.16 15.28
CA GLU A 922 -20.14 -20.46 15.49
C GLU A 922 -20.22 -20.84 16.97
N GLY A 923 -19.40 -20.22 17.84
CA GLY A 923 -19.45 -20.41 19.30
C GLY A 923 -18.88 -19.25 20.12
N ASP A 924 -19.00 -19.36 21.44
CA ASP A 924 -18.58 -18.30 22.38
C ASP A 924 -17.05 -18.10 22.44
N ASN A 925 -16.28 -19.13 22.10
CA ASN A 925 -14.82 -19.12 22.11
C ASN A 925 -14.19 -18.66 20.78
N ASP A 926 -15.01 -18.40 19.76
CA ASP A 926 -14.54 -17.93 18.47
C ASP A 926 -13.97 -16.52 18.56
N ARG A 927 -13.15 -16.17 17.58
CA ARG A 927 -12.55 -14.84 17.46
C ARG A 927 -12.80 -14.30 16.06
N PRO A 928 -12.99 -12.97 15.90
CA PRO A 928 -13.04 -12.36 14.58
C PRO A 928 -11.69 -12.57 13.88
N MET A 929 -11.77 -12.98 12.62
CA MET A 929 -10.59 -13.28 11.82
C MET A 929 -10.07 -11.98 11.18
N PRO A 930 -8.80 -11.57 11.43
CA PRO A 930 -8.27 -10.30 10.91
C PRO A 930 -8.15 -10.30 9.39
N TYR A 931 -8.29 -9.11 8.79
CA TYR A 931 -7.94 -8.88 7.39
C TYR A 931 -6.47 -8.41 7.29
N PRO A 932 -5.58 -9.12 6.56
CA PRO A 932 -4.13 -8.89 6.63
C PRO A 932 -3.63 -7.47 6.30
N LEU A 933 -4.34 -6.73 5.47
CA LEU A 933 -3.93 -5.40 5.00
C LEU A 933 -4.75 -4.26 5.62
N ALA A 934 -5.62 -4.56 6.58
CA ALA A 934 -6.52 -3.57 7.18
C ALA A 934 -5.70 -2.48 7.89
N CYS A 935 -6.10 -1.23 7.69
CA CYS A 935 -5.57 -0.12 8.49
C CYS A 935 -5.99 -0.25 9.96
N ALA A 936 -5.04 -0.02 10.87
CA ALA A 936 -5.27 -0.04 12.31
C ALA A 936 -4.22 0.87 12.99
N PRO A 937 -4.53 2.15 13.23
CA PRO A 937 -5.87 2.71 13.35
C PRO A 937 -6.49 3.18 12.02
N GLN A 938 -7.82 3.30 12.04
CA GLN A 938 -8.65 3.83 10.95
C GLN A 938 -9.75 4.75 11.52
N ALA A 939 -9.91 5.95 10.95
CA ALA A 939 -10.73 7.03 11.49
C ALA A 939 -12.21 6.67 11.59
N TRP A 940 -12.81 6.18 10.50
CA TRP A 940 -14.24 5.83 10.51
C TRP A 940 -14.54 4.60 11.36
N ALA A 941 -13.54 3.77 11.68
CA ALA A 941 -13.69 2.63 12.57
C ALA A 941 -13.65 3.08 14.04
N ALA A 942 -12.77 4.03 14.37
CA ALA A 942 -12.77 4.69 15.67
C ALA A 942 -14.07 5.49 15.91
N GLY A 943 -14.53 6.25 14.90
CA GLY A 943 -15.79 7.00 14.97
C GLY A 943 -17.03 6.10 15.13
N SER A 944 -17.03 4.90 14.54
CA SER A 944 -18.13 3.94 14.60
C SER A 944 -18.63 3.66 16.02
N VAL A 945 -17.71 3.50 16.97
CA VAL A 945 -18.04 3.17 18.37
C VAL A 945 -18.81 4.30 19.03
N TRP A 946 -18.41 5.54 18.76
CA TRP A 946 -19.06 6.75 19.27
C TRP A 946 -20.43 6.99 18.63
N LEU A 947 -20.57 6.75 17.33
CA LEU A 947 -21.87 6.84 16.64
C LEU A 947 -22.85 5.80 17.19
N MET A 948 -22.41 4.56 17.42
CA MET A 948 -23.27 3.52 18.01
C MET A 948 -23.69 3.91 19.43
N LEU A 949 -22.78 4.39 20.27
CA LEU A 949 -23.13 4.88 21.61
C LEU A 949 -24.20 5.98 21.56
N GLN A 950 -23.98 7.01 20.73
CA GLN A 950 -24.94 8.09 20.52
C GLN A 950 -26.31 7.56 20.07
N SER A 951 -26.31 6.66 19.08
CA SER A 951 -27.52 6.13 18.44
C SER A 951 -28.33 5.27 19.41
N LEU A 952 -27.66 4.44 20.20
CA LEU A 952 -28.30 3.58 21.19
C LEU A 952 -28.94 4.39 22.33
N LEU A 953 -28.29 5.48 22.75
CA LEU A 953 -28.82 6.41 23.74
C LEU A 953 -29.84 7.40 23.15
N LYS A 954 -30.09 7.35 21.83
CA LYS A 954 -30.97 8.26 21.08
C LYS A 954 -30.67 9.74 21.37
N ILE A 955 -29.40 10.10 21.51
CA ILE A 955 -29.00 11.49 21.80
C ILE A 955 -28.98 12.30 20.50
N ASP A 956 -29.81 13.34 20.43
CA ASP A 956 -29.82 14.32 19.35
C ASP A 956 -29.96 15.74 19.94
N ILE A 957 -29.15 16.66 19.45
CA ILE A 957 -29.13 18.05 19.91
C ILE A 957 -29.50 18.94 18.72
N ASN A 958 -30.62 19.64 18.86
CA ASN A 958 -31.05 20.68 17.94
C ASN A 958 -30.91 22.04 18.63
N THR A 959 -29.81 22.72 18.36
CA THR A 959 -29.51 24.03 18.94
C THR A 959 -30.46 25.13 18.44
N PRO A 960 -30.81 25.21 17.13
CA PRO A 960 -31.82 26.15 16.65
C PRO A 960 -33.16 26.09 17.41
N THR A 961 -33.65 24.89 17.74
CA THR A 961 -34.88 24.70 18.53
C THR A 961 -34.63 24.54 20.03
N ARG A 962 -33.38 24.64 20.48
CA ARG A 962 -32.93 24.38 21.86
C ARG A 962 -33.53 23.09 22.46
N THR A 963 -33.47 22.00 21.69
CA THR A 963 -34.03 20.71 22.07
C THR A 963 -32.93 19.67 22.23
N LEU A 964 -32.95 18.94 23.36
CA LEU A 964 -32.18 17.73 23.57
C LEU A 964 -33.15 16.55 23.56
N MET A 965 -32.97 15.62 22.62
CA MET A 965 -33.60 14.32 22.65
C MET A 965 -32.65 13.30 23.29
N VAL A 966 -33.17 12.44 24.17
CA VAL A 966 -32.38 11.38 24.84
C VAL A 966 -33.29 10.21 25.23
N GLY A 967 -32.83 8.98 25.01
CA GLY A 967 -33.50 7.73 25.41
C GLY A 967 -32.84 7.08 26.63
N THR A 968 -33.43 5.99 27.11
CA THR A 968 -32.81 5.12 28.12
C THR A 968 -31.67 4.29 27.53
N SER A 969 -30.81 3.75 28.39
CA SER A 969 -29.70 2.91 27.97
C SER A 969 -30.18 1.47 27.68
N PRO A 970 -29.78 0.85 26.57
CA PRO A 970 -29.96 -0.60 26.39
C PRO A 970 -29.22 -1.39 27.48
N THR A 971 -29.74 -2.58 27.82
CA THR A 971 -29.15 -3.45 28.85
C THR A 971 -27.70 -3.83 28.57
N GLU A 972 -27.32 -3.90 27.30
CA GLU A 972 -25.98 -4.23 26.81
C GLU A 972 -24.94 -3.18 27.22
N LEU A 973 -25.33 -1.90 27.31
CA LEU A 973 -24.44 -0.82 27.75
C LEU A 973 -24.38 -0.70 29.29
N GLY A 974 -25.46 -1.08 29.97
CA GLY A 974 -25.69 -0.72 31.38
C GLY A 974 -25.86 0.79 31.54
N ARG A 975 -25.58 1.31 32.73
CA ARG A 975 -25.67 2.76 33.01
C ARG A 975 -24.58 3.55 32.28
N VAL A 976 -24.95 4.70 31.72
CA VAL A 976 -24.03 5.63 31.04
C VAL A 976 -24.12 7.01 31.68
N THR A 977 -22.97 7.60 32.00
CA THR A 977 -22.87 8.98 32.50
C THR A 977 -22.03 9.82 31.55
N ILE A 978 -22.54 11.00 31.18
CA ILE A 978 -21.86 11.95 30.30
C ILE A 978 -21.74 13.28 31.04
N HIS A 979 -20.53 13.83 31.15
CA HIS A 979 -20.27 15.16 31.71
C HIS A 979 -19.53 16.04 30.71
N GLY A 980 -19.87 17.33 30.67
CA GLY A 980 -19.20 18.30 29.82
C GLY A 980 -19.60 18.22 28.35
N LEU A 981 -20.82 17.76 28.05
CA LEU A 981 -21.34 17.73 26.68
C LEU A 981 -21.70 19.14 26.23
N LYS A 982 -20.76 19.82 25.56
CA LYS A 982 -20.88 21.24 25.19
C LYS A 982 -21.99 21.51 24.18
N VAL A 983 -22.66 22.64 24.34
CA VAL A 983 -23.58 23.27 23.38
C VAL A 983 -23.28 24.76 23.28
N ALA A 984 -23.97 25.50 22.40
CA ALA A 984 -23.66 26.90 22.10
C ALA A 984 -23.49 27.81 23.33
N ASP A 985 -24.35 27.66 24.33
CA ASP A 985 -24.44 28.53 25.51
C ASP A 985 -24.21 27.82 26.85
N GLY A 986 -23.63 26.61 26.83
CA GLY A 986 -23.32 25.86 28.06
C GLY A 986 -22.97 24.41 27.82
N GLU A 987 -23.33 23.54 28.76
CA GLU A 987 -23.07 22.11 28.69
C GLU A 987 -24.17 21.29 29.38
N PHE A 988 -24.35 20.06 28.91
CA PHE A 988 -25.17 19.06 29.57
C PHE A 988 -24.32 18.11 30.42
N ALA A 989 -24.91 17.65 31.52
CA ALA A 989 -24.48 16.43 32.20
C ALA A 989 -25.68 15.48 32.34
N LEU A 990 -25.49 14.23 31.91
CA LEU A 990 -26.54 13.23 31.77
C LEU A 990 -26.15 11.98 32.55
N ASP A 991 -27.14 11.37 33.20
CA ASP A 991 -27.05 10.08 33.86
C ASP A 991 -28.19 9.20 33.34
N ILE A 992 -27.83 8.25 32.48
CA ILE A 992 -28.75 7.47 31.64
C ILE A 992 -28.68 6.02 32.10
N ASP A 993 -29.76 5.55 32.71
CA ASP A 993 -29.92 4.16 33.15
C ASP A 993 -30.85 3.41 32.17
N THR A 994 -31.02 2.12 32.41
CA THR A 994 -31.89 1.22 31.63
C THR A 994 -33.37 1.57 31.74
N ASP A 995 -33.79 2.19 32.83
CA ASP A 995 -35.19 2.51 33.14
C ASP A 995 -35.49 4.01 33.25
N GLN A 996 -34.47 4.86 33.36
CA GLN A 996 -34.64 6.29 33.59
C GLN A 996 -33.50 7.13 33.01
N VAL A 997 -33.82 8.39 32.67
CA VAL A 997 -32.84 9.41 32.30
C VAL A 997 -32.88 10.54 33.34
N ARG A 998 -31.72 10.89 33.90
CA ARG A 998 -31.56 12.02 34.83
C ARG A 998 -30.68 13.08 34.21
N ILE A 999 -31.20 14.31 34.15
CA ILE A 999 -30.45 15.48 33.70
C ILE A 999 -29.76 16.07 34.94
N LEU A 1000 -28.46 15.83 35.06
CA LEU A 1000 -27.65 16.34 36.18
C LEU A 1000 -27.36 17.83 36.04
N MET A 1001 -27.23 18.30 34.80
CA MET A 1001 -27.02 19.70 34.45
C MET A 1001 -27.55 19.97 33.04
N SER A 1002 -28.15 21.14 32.84
CA SER A 1002 -28.63 21.63 31.56
C SER A 1002 -28.33 23.13 31.44
N PRO A 1003 -27.99 23.63 30.25
CA PRO A 1003 -28.02 25.06 29.97
C PRO A 1003 -29.46 25.60 30.08
N ASN A 1004 -29.59 26.91 30.29
CA ASN A 1004 -30.89 27.57 30.46
C ASN A 1004 -31.72 27.54 29.18
N ASN A 1005 -33.06 27.42 29.31
CA ASN A 1005 -34.02 27.49 28.20
C ASN A 1005 -33.93 26.35 27.17
N TRP A 1006 -33.47 25.16 27.58
CA TRP A 1006 -33.48 23.95 26.77
C TRP A 1006 -34.68 23.06 27.09
N THR A 1007 -35.31 22.51 26.06
CA THR A 1007 -36.36 21.50 26.19
C THR A 1007 -35.75 20.11 26.08
N VAL A 1008 -35.93 19.28 27.10
CA VAL A 1008 -35.49 17.88 27.08
C VAL A 1008 -36.67 16.99 26.74
N VAL A 1009 -36.53 16.21 25.67
CA VAL A 1009 -37.54 15.26 25.17
C VAL A 1009 -37.02 13.85 25.40
N LEU A 1010 -37.76 13.05 26.18
CA LEU A 1010 -37.45 11.64 26.35
C LEU A 1010 -37.91 10.87 25.11
N ALA A 1011 -36.96 10.25 24.41
CA ALA A 1011 -37.25 9.42 23.26
C ALA A 1011 -37.86 8.10 23.73
N GLN A 1012 -39.10 7.84 23.33
CA GLN A 1012 -39.75 6.54 23.56
C GLN A 1012 -39.13 5.45 22.70
#